data_AF-A0A916THZ0-F1
#
_entry.id   AF-A0A916THZ0-F1
#
_cell.length_a   1.000
_cell.length_b   1.000
_cell.length_c   1.000
_cell.angle_alpha   90.00
_cell.angle_beta   90.00
_cell.angle_gamma   90.00
#
_symmetry.space_group_name_H-M   'P 1'
#
loop_
_entity.id
_entity.type
_entity.pdbx_description
1 polymer ?
#
loop_
_entity_poly.entity_id
_entity_poly.type
_entity_poly.pdbx_seq_one_letter_code
_entity_poly.pdbx_strand_id
1 'polypeptide(L)'
;MRVCTALLVGALVMLSPSVLQTASAGAAPGDEQSPAAGTTSVSLDSIGGSSTLSFTGQAASVSVAVPVPQGLTPTVITGTVAVPANVASGEIDAIQGDRLLSRTPIPVAPNAPITIPLTGLRVDGNGASVTLRTYLSADQFCTFDPDDPMRITGAAITFSGTEQQPATIADFMPPILRTLTIYVPARPEYAEQNAAVHLASAVVLHYGTALVRVQTRSLPAGSVTPPDAPGFLERQIVVRANTTDSMSLERRPGGAPFLLMSGTADNLQSQAQMLTSGLAPIAVSSTAMVSQLAPGPQMTPDVRTLSDIGAGTQTVTAPSRPSVIIGIDQTKLGRPSKNVRVELTGSYTPLPRDSGGRLSVRIGGNVIDSWQAESDGTFDKWVTIPDDELRRYTELIVTLERGDEEAGCGNRQLVTLTVSDSGEIRSSVANPPVPAGFQSLPQAVMPGFTLAFHDGDFADTARGVSIVAGLQRQSSSVPLGITLATNWKSALTSSGTPLVLIDAGGQDFGDMPLPVKAGQSGAYRIAGTRDTDGKAFSIQLSPATPFGSMQVFRQSGRSVVTAGSSGDAALLDSMLAWLDADPTRWSGLDGDVMMQTTGRAPLLLDIPSAGKGKASSKSHSLSGSTIRAIVVGVAAIVVVIAVLLWYFVIRRRKSGDA
;
A
#
# COMPACT_ATOMS: atom_id res chain seq x y z
N MET A 1 39.81 -1.51 66.05
CA MET A 1 40.87 -1.52 67.07
C MET A 1 42.20 -1.62 66.32
N ARG A 2 43.04 -0.56 66.40
CA ARG A 2 44.39 -0.36 65.81
C ARG A 2 44.42 -0.23 64.25
N VAL A 3 44.79 0.86 63.55
CA VAL A 3 45.64 2.08 63.68
C VAL A 3 46.85 2.02 62.73
N CYS A 4 47.12 3.19 62.09
CA CYS A 4 48.32 3.68 61.37
C CYS A 4 48.47 3.34 59.86
N THR A 5 48.38 4.26 58.88
CA THR A 5 49.08 5.55 58.56
C THR A 5 50.47 5.36 57.92
N ALA A 6 50.64 5.78 56.65
CA ALA A 6 51.68 6.74 56.20
C ALA A 6 51.81 6.80 54.65
N LEU A 7 51.81 8.03 54.12
CA LEU A 7 52.33 8.42 52.81
C LEU A 7 53.85 8.21 52.73
N LEU A 8 54.40 7.96 51.52
CA LEU A 8 55.50 8.78 50.98
C LEU A 8 55.80 8.52 49.49
N VAL A 9 56.12 9.63 48.84
CA VAL A 9 56.54 9.88 47.46
C VAL A 9 57.90 9.23 47.17
N GLY A 10 58.09 8.73 45.94
CA GLY A 10 59.40 8.31 45.44
C GLY A 10 59.42 8.21 43.92
N ALA A 11 59.97 9.23 43.27
CA ALA A 11 60.27 9.24 41.84
C ALA A 11 61.34 8.18 41.52
N LEU A 12 61.14 7.41 40.44
CA LEU A 12 62.24 6.72 39.79
C LEU A 12 62.01 6.65 38.27
N VAL A 13 62.87 7.36 37.56
CA VAL A 13 63.13 7.25 36.13
C VAL A 13 63.69 5.85 35.86
N MET A 14 63.08 5.09 34.95
CA MET A 14 63.72 3.92 34.34
C MET A 14 63.59 3.97 32.82
N LEU A 15 64.76 4.07 32.18
CA LEU A 15 64.97 3.82 30.77
C LEU A 15 64.53 2.39 30.43
N SER A 16 63.89 2.21 29.27
CA SER A 16 63.66 0.89 28.67
C SER A 16 64.10 0.91 27.20
N PRO A 17 64.68 -0.20 26.70
CA PRO A 17 65.48 -0.23 25.49
C PRO A 17 64.63 -0.42 24.23
N SER A 18 65.16 0.08 23.12
CA SER A 18 64.63 -0.04 21.76
C SER A 18 64.53 -1.50 21.32
N VAL A 19 63.31 -1.98 21.08
CA VAL A 19 63.05 -3.20 20.29
C VAL A 19 62.61 -2.75 18.90
N LEU A 20 63.39 -3.12 17.89
CA LEU A 20 63.04 -2.99 16.47
C LEU A 20 61.82 -3.87 16.18
N GLN A 21 60.65 -3.26 16.02
CA GLN A 21 59.48 -3.89 15.39
C GLN A 21 59.41 -3.45 13.94
N THR A 22 59.44 -4.44 13.06
CA THR A 22 59.15 -4.36 11.64
C THR A 22 57.78 -3.73 11.41
N ALA A 23 57.74 -2.61 10.69
CA ALA A 23 56.50 -1.98 10.26
C ALA A 23 55.77 -2.91 9.27
N SER A 24 54.72 -3.58 9.74
CA SER A 24 53.67 -4.08 8.86
C SER A 24 52.87 -2.89 8.36
N ALA A 25 52.99 -2.57 7.08
CA ALA A 25 52.13 -1.62 6.39
C ALA A 25 50.68 -2.15 6.45
N GLY A 26 49.89 -1.64 7.40
CA GLY A 26 48.45 -1.83 7.42
C GLY A 26 47.84 -0.98 6.32
N ALA A 27 47.25 -1.65 5.32
CA ALA A 27 46.37 -1.01 4.35
C ALA A 27 45.23 -0.30 5.10
N ALA A 28 45.01 0.97 4.79
CA ALA A 28 43.90 1.75 5.32
C ALA A 28 42.56 1.07 4.96
N PRO A 29 41.60 0.98 5.89
CA PRO A 29 40.24 0.56 5.56
C PRO A 29 39.70 1.48 4.47
N GLY A 30 39.20 0.89 3.39
CA GLY A 30 38.62 1.61 2.27
C GLY A 30 37.49 2.51 2.74
N ASP A 31 37.47 3.73 2.18
CA ASP A 31 36.45 4.73 2.39
C ASP A 31 35.05 4.16 2.15
N GLU A 32 34.34 3.81 3.22
CA GLU A 32 32.89 3.97 3.24
C GLU A 32 32.64 5.48 3.12
N GLN A 33 32.39 5.94 1.88
CA GLN A 33 31.97 7.30 1.62
C GLN A 33 30.75 7.61 2.50
N SER A 34 30.97 8.39 3.57
CA SER A 34 29.90 9.11 4.25
C SER A 34 29.09 9.84 3.18
N PRO A 35 27.74 9.77 3.20
CA PRO A 35 26.91 10.45 2.21
C PRO A 35 27.32 11.93 2.16
N ALA A 36 27.61 12.41 0.96
CA ALA A 36 27.93 13.81 0.74
C ALA A 36 26.83 14.69 1.34
N ALA A 37 27.19 15.77 2.02
CA ALA A 37 26.22 16.71 2.57
C ALA A 37 25.24 17.15 1.46
N GLY A 38 23.94 16.94 1.67
CA GLY A 38 22.89 17.29 0.71
C GLY A 38 22.44 16.17 -0.24
N THR A 39 22.72 14.90 0.05
CA THR A 39 22.10 13.77 -0.66
C THR A 39 20.99 13.11 0.15
N THR A 40 19.84 12.84 -0.49
CA THR A 40 18.70 12.16 0.14
C THR A 40 18.19 11.03 -0.74
N SER A 41 18.00 9.84 -0.17
CA SER A 41 17.47 8.67 -0.88
C SER A 41 15.98 8.49 -0.62
N VAL A 42 15.22 8.18 -1.67
CA VAL A 42 13.77 7.96 -1.68
C VAL A 42 13.49 6.64 -2.39
N SER A 43 12.75 5.73 -1.74
CA SER A 43 12.44 4.43 -2.32
C SER A 43 11.48 4.54 -3.50
N LEU A 44 11.62 3.68 -4.51
CA LEU A 44 10.82 3.77 -5.75
C LEU A 44 9.32 3.56 -5.50
N ASP A 45 8.94 2.72 -4.55
CA ASP A 45 7.55 2.53 -4.11
C ASP A 45 6.94 3.81 -3.52
N SER A 46 7.71 4.58 -2.76
CA SER A 46 7.22 5.83 -2.18
C SER A 46 6.89 6.91 -3.21
N ILE A 47 7.44 6.81 -4.42
CA ILE A 47 7.18 7.71 -5.57
C ILE A 47 6.29 7.06 -6.63
N GLY A 48 5.67 5.92 -6.31
CA GLY A 48 4.66 5.26 -7.15
C GLY A 48 5.20 4.23 -8.15
N GLY A 49 6.50 3.95 -8.13
CA GLY A 49 7.14 2.87 -8.89
C GLY A 49 7.20 1.54 -8.12
N SER A 50 7.83 0.52 -8.70
CA SER A 50 8.10 -0.75 -8.00
C SER A 50 9.42 -0.66 -7.23
N SER A 51 9.45 -1.13 -5.98
CA SER A 51 10.69 -1.31 -5.22
C SER A 51 11.51 -2.53 -5.71
N THR A 52 10.94 -3.36 -6.59
CA THR A 52 11.62 -4.49 -7.24
C THR A 52 11.59 -4.35 -8.75
N LEU A 53 12.75 -4.21 -9.36
CA LEU A 53 12.92 -4.19 -10.82
C LEU A 53 13.32 -5.60 -11.28
N SER A 54 12.60 -6.18 -12.23
CA SER A 54 12.83 -7.56 -12.69
C SER A 54 13.24 -7.59 -14.16
N PHE A 55 14.31 -8.33 -14.45
CA PHE A 55 14.96 -8.42 -15.74
C PHE A 55 15.01 -9.89 -16.18
N THR A 56 14.11 -10.26 -17.09
CA THR A 56 13.95 -11.64 -17.53
C THR A 56 14.80 -11.93 -18.77
N GLY A 57 15.59 -13.00 -18.73
CA GLY A 57 16.40 -13.44 -19.86
C GLY A 57 17.81 -12.85 -19.90
N GLN A 58 18.51 -13.11 -21.00
CA GLN A 58 19.89 -12.68 -21.20
C GLN A 58 20.01 -11.16 -21.37
N ALA A 59 18.99 -10.52 -21.95
CA ALA A 59 18.91 -9.07 -22.05
C ALA A 59 17.46 -8.63 -21.84
N ALA A 60 17.27 -7.65 -20.97
CA ALA A 60 15.96 -7.09 -20.64
C ALA A 60 16.07 -5.60 -20.42
N SER A 61 14.95 -4.89 -20.62
CA SER A 61 14.85 -3.45 -20.38
C SER A 61 13.67 -3.15 -19.46
N VAL A 62 13.89 -2.25 -18.50
CA VAL A 62 12.86 -1.73 -17.60
C VAL A 62 12.93 -0.21 -17.60
N SER A 63 11.80 0.45 -17.85
CA SER A 63 11.69 1.91 -17.78
C SER A 63 11.34 2.35 -16.36
N VAL A 64 12.05 3.34 -15.84
CA VAL A 64 11.83 3.95 -14.53
C VAL A 64 11.46 5.41 -14.73
N ALA A 65 10.25 5.77 -14.33
CA ALA A 65 9.81 7.16 -14.24
C ALA A 65 10.23 7.74 -12.89
N VAL A 66 10.82 8.94 -12.92
CA VAL A 66 11.39 9.61 -11.76
C VAL A 66 10.76 11.00 -11.66
N PRO A 67 9.78 11.21 -10.77
CA PRO A 67 9.34 12.54 -10.41
C PRO A 67 10.52 13.31 -9.77
N VAL A 68 10.72 14.56 -10.16
CA VAL A 68 11.84 15.39 -9.71
C VAL A 68 11.30 16.69 -9.11
N PRO A 69 11.30 16.82 -7.78
CA PRO A 69 10.98 18.08 -7.11
C PRO A 69 11.96 19.21 -7.49
N GLN A 70 11.47 20.45 -7.49
CA GLN A 70 12.30 21.63 -7.78
C GLN A 70 13.46 21.76 -6.79
N GLY A 71 14.62 22.17 -7.30
CA GLY A 71 15.86 22.29 -6.52
C GLY A 71 16.61 20.97 -6.27
N LEU A 72 16.03 19.84 -6.68
CA LEU A 72 16.66 18.52 -6.59
C LEU A 72 17.10 18.01 -7.96
N THR A 73 18.15 17.19 -7.96
CA THR A 73 18.62 16.49 -9.17
C THR A 73 18.86 15.01 -8.83
N PRO A 74 18.24 14.05 -9.56
CA PRO A 74 18.51 12.64 -9.38
C PRO A 74 19.95 12.30 -9.77
N THR A 75 20.63 11.49 -8.95
CA THR A 75 22.07 11.21 -9.10
C THR A 75 22.39 9.74 -9.28
N VAL A 76 21.74 8.85 -8.53
CA VAL A 76 21.96 7.40 -8.62
C VAL A 76 20.68 6.64 -8.34
N ILE A 77 20.52 5.48 -8.97
CA ILE A 77 19.61 4.41 -8.53
C ILE A 77 20.43 3.41 -7.72
N THR A 78 19.94 3.06 -6.53
CA THR A 78 20.56 2.07 -5.64
C THR A 78 19.63 0.90 -5.41
N GLY A 79 20.16 -0.27 -5.11
CA GLY A 79 19.37 -1.42 -4.67
C GLY A 79 20.25 -2.63 -4.34
N THR A 80 19.61 -3.76 -4.07
CA THR A 80 20.28 -5.04 -3.83
C THR A 80 19.97 -5.99 -4.99
N VAL A 81 21.01 -6.59 -5.57
CA VAL A 81 20.87 -7.50 -6.71
C VAL A 81 20.67 -8.93 -6.23
N ALA A 82 19.67 -9.58 -6.79
CA ALA A 82 19.53 -11.03 -6.81
C ALA A 82 19.73 -11.50 -8.25
N VAL A 83 20.80 -12.27 -8.48
CA VAL A 83 21.15 -12.81 -9.80
C VAL A 83 20.87 -14.31 -9.82
N PRO A 84 20.33 -14.88 -10.91
CA PRO A 84 20.22 -16.32 -11.09
C PRO A 84 21.56 -17.04 -10.98
N ALA A 85 21.55 -18.27 -10.45
CA ALA A 85 22.77 -18.99 -10.09
C ALA A 85 23.72 -19.32 -11.25
N ASN A 86 23.21 -19.34 -12.49
CA ASN A 86 23.95 -19.64 -13.70
C ASN A 86 24.61 -18.41 -14.35
N VAL A 87 24.40 -17.21 -13.81
CA VAL A 87 24.98 -15.98 -14.37
C VAL A 87 26.41 -15.82 -13.84
N ALA A 88 27.36 -15.77 -14.77
CA ALA A 88 28.78 -15.58 -14.47
C ALA A 88 29.18 -14.10 -14.44
N SER A 89 28.56 -13.26 -15.26
CA SER A 89 28.82 -11.81 -15.33
C SER A 89 27.66 -11.07 -15.99
N GLY A 90 27.60 -9.75 -15.82
CA GLY A 90 26.68 -8.92 -16.58
C GLY A 90 26.96 -7.44 -16.43
N GLU A 91 26.29 -6.64 -17.25
CA GLU A 91 26.31 -5.19 -17.22
C GLU A 91 24.88 -4.64 -17.24
N ILE A 92 24.69 -3.48 -16.63
CA ILE A 92 23.46 -2.69 -16.71
C ILE A 92 23.76 -1.29 -17.24
N ASP A 93 23.06 -0.93 -18.31
CA ASP A 93 23.11 0.39 -18.94
C ASP A 93 21.94 1.24 -18.43
N ALA A 94 22.22 2.48 -18.03
CA ALA A 94 21.20 3.51 -17.82
C ALA A 94 21.13 4.40 -19.07
N ILE A 95 19.95 4.48 -19.68
CA ILE A 95 19.75 5.10 -21.00
C ILE A 95 18.59 6.10 -20.92
N GLN A 96 18.73 7.27 -21.57
CA GLN A 96 17.64 8.22 -21.77
C GLN A 96 17.49 8.53 -23.26
N GLY A 97 16.40 8.07 -23.88
CA GLY A 97 16.26 8.06 -25.34
C GLY A 97 17.36 7.20 -25.96
N ASP A 98 18.19 7.78 -26.82
CA ASP A 98 19.35 7.10 -27.44
C ASP A 98 20.68 7.34 -26.69
N ARG A 99 20.65 8.09 -25.57
CA ARG A 99 21.86 8.48 -24.85
C ARG A 99 22.15 7.52 -23.69
N LEU A 100 23.29 6.85 -23.76
CA LEU A 100 23.87 6.13 -22.62
C LEU A 100 24.33 7.13 -21.56
N LEU A 101 23.79 7.03 -20.35
CA LEU A 101 24.17 7.84 -19.19
C LEU A 101 25.30 7.16 -18.42
N SER A 102 25.18 5.86 -18.18
CA SER A 102 26.17 5.05 -17.48
C SER A 102 26.08 3.58 -17.86
N ARG A 103 27.17 2.86 -17.60
CA ARG A 103 27.28 1.41 -17.70
C ARG A 103 27.91 0.89 -16.41
N THR A 104 27.23 -0.02 -15.73
CA THR A 104 27.63 -0.53 -14.42
C THR A 104 27.75 -2.05 -14.47
N PRO A 105 28.87 -2.66 -14.00
CA PRO A 105 28.95 -4.10 -13.87
C PRO A 105 27.96 -4.62 -12.81
N ILE A 106 27.30 -5.73 -13.10
CA ILE A 106 26.35 -6.37 -12.18
C ILE A 106 27.15 -7.27 -11.22
N PRO A 107 27.07 -7.06 -9.90
CA PRO A 107 27.71 -7.95 -8.95
C PRO A 107 26.97 -9.30 -8.89
N VAL A 108 27.72 -10.40 -8.94
CA VAL A 108 27.19 -11.77 -8.90
C VAL A 108 27.18 -12.39 -7.49
N ALA A 109 27.73 -11.67 -6.50
CA ALA A 109 27.65 -12.12 -5.12
C ALA A 109 26.20 -12.04 -4.61
N PRO A 110 25.73 -13.03 -3.81
CA PRO A 110 24.37 -13.00 -3.26
C PRO A 110 24.10 -11.71 -2.47
N ASN A 111 22.97 -11.07 -2.74
CA ASN A 111 22.52 -9.84 -2.07
C ASN A 111 23.55 -8.69 -2.14
N ALA A 112 24.30 -8.60 -3.23
CA ALA A 112 25.27 -7.51 -3.39
C ALA A 112 24.57 -6.18 -3.71
N PRO A 113 25.03 -5.06 -3.13
CA PRO A 113 24.50 -3.74 -3.47
C PRO A 113 24.93 -3.33 -4.89
N ILE A 114 24.07 -2.60 -5.58
CA ILE A 114 24.37 -1.97 -6.87
C ILE A 114 24.06 -0.47 -6.81
N THR A 115 24.91 0.33 -7.45
CA THR A 115 24.72 1.77 -7.62
C THR A 115 24.85 2.10 -9.10
N ILE A 116 23.78 2.61 -9.70
CA ILE A 116 23.67 2.92 -11.12
C ILE A 116 23.69 4.45 -11.26
N PRO A 117 24.78 5.05 -11.79
CA PRO A 117 24.86 6.49 -11.96
C PRO A 117 23.86 7.04 -12.97
N LEU A 118 23.26 8.19 -12.65
CA LEU A 118 22.34 8.94 -13.50
C LEU A 118 22.95 10.28 -13.96
N THR A 119 24.27 10.40 -13.95
CA THR A 119 24.98 11.63 -14.31
C THR A 119 24.53 12.14 -15.67
N GLY A 120 24.09 13.40 -15.72
CA GLY A 120 23.63 14.04 -16.94
C GLY A 120 22.19 13.70 -17.35
N LEU A 121 21.43 12.96 -16.54
CA LEU A 121 19.99 12.74 -16.74
C LEU A 121 19.27 14.09 -16.87
N ARG A 122 18.52 14.28 -17.96
CA ARG A 122 17.76 15.51 -18.19
C ARG A 122 16.38 15.39 -17.56
N VAL A 123 15.96 16.46 -16.88
CA VAL A 123 14.64 16.59 -16.26
C VAL A 123 13.82 17.54 -17.12
N ASP A 124 12.59 17.13 -17.44
CA ASP A 124 11.61 17.91 -18.18
C ASP A 124 10.30 17.94 -17.40
N GLY A 125 9.67 19.11 -17.25
CA GLY A 125 8.38 19.25 -16.57
C GLY A 125 8.31 18.56 -15.19
N ASN A 126 9.33 18.73 -14.34
CA ASN A 126 9.47 18.08 -13.03
C ASN A 126 9.50 16.53 -13.06
N GLY A 127 9.88 15.93 -14.17
CA GLY A 127 10.02 14.48 -14.31
C GLY A 127 11.22 14.09 -15.16
N ALA A 128 11.68 12.86 -15.00
CA ALA A 128 12.66 12.24 -15.88
C ALA A 128 12.24 10.79 -16.13
N SER A 129 12.61 10.25 -17.29
CA SER A 129 12.47 8.83 -17.59
C SER A 129 13.84 8.27 -17.94
N VAL A 130 14.17 7.12 -17.36
CA VAL A 130 15.40 6.38 -17.61
C VAL A 130 15.08 4.92 -17.87
N THR A 131 15.65 4.36 -18.94
CA THR A 131 15.58 2.94 -19.26
C THR A 131 16.82 2.26 -18.70
N LEU A 132 16.61 1.26 -17.86
CA LEU A 132 17.65 0.35 -17.40
C LEU A 132 17.66 -0.87 -18.31
N ARG A 133 18.82 -1.19 -18.91
CA ARG A 133 18.96 -2.34 -19.81
C ARG A 133 20.07 -3.25 -19.34
N THR A 134 19.76 -4.52 -19.11
CA THR A 134 20.73 -5.51 -18.67
C THR A 134 21.26 -6.35 -19.83
N TYR A 135 22.49 -6.82 -19.68
CA TYR A 135 23.12 -7.84 -20.51
C TYR A 135 23.83 -8.84 -19.61
N LEU A 136 23.32 -10.06 -19.55
CA LEU A 136 23.82 -11.13 -18.70
C LEU A 136 24.61 -12.14 -19.55
N SER A 137 25.59 -12.77 -18.94
CA SER A 137 26.39 -13.86 -19.51
C SER A 137 26.37 -15.03 -18.53
N ALA A 138 26.04 -16.22 -19.04
CA ALA A 138 26.00 -17.46 -18.26
C ALA A 138 27.22 -18.34 -18.59
N ASP A 139 27.65 -19.16 -17.63
CA ASP A 139 28.78 -20.09 -17.76
C ASP A 139 28.44 -21.35 -18.60
N GLN A 140 27.16 -21.68 -18.69
CA GLN A 140 26.61 -22.80 -19.47
C GLN A 140 25.63 -22.31 -20.55
N PHE A 141 25.57 -23.05 -21.66
CA PHE A 141 24.63 -22.78 -22.76
C PHE A 141 23.18 -23.10 -22.31
N CYS A 142 22.34 -22.07 -22.23
CA CYS A 142 20.86 -22.09 -22.08
C CYS A 142 20.21 -22.42 -20.73
N THR A 143 20.29 -21.51 -19.77
CA THR A 143 19.46 -21.59 -18.54
C THR A 143 18.97 -20.22 -18.07
N PHE A 144 18.44 -19.36 -18.94
CA PHE A 144 17.62 -18.26 -18.43
C PHE A 144 16.18 -18.75 -18.30
N ASP A 145 15.83 -19.18 -17.09
CA ASP A 145 14.46 -19.54 -16.73
C ASP A 145 13.64 -18.24 -16.58
N PRO A 146 12.53 -18.07 -17.32
CA PRO A 146 11.64 -16.93 -17.14
C PRO A 146 11.12 -16.77 -15.70
N ASP A 147 11.02 -17.87 -14.96
CA ASP A 147 10.56 -17.90 -13.57
C ASP A 147 11.68 -17.51 -12.57
N ASP A 148 12.94 -17.44 -13.01
CA ASP A 148 14.10 -16.98 -12.23
C ASP A 148 14.77 -15.75 -12.89
N PRO A 149 14.13 -14.56 -12.87
CA PRO A 149 14.71 -13.35 -13.43
C PRO A 149 15.76 -12.73 -12.50
N MET A 150 16.70 -11.96 -13.07
CA MET A 150 17.53 -11.06 -12.27
C MET A 150 16.66 -9.96 -11.67
N ARG A 151 16.83 -9.66 -10.38
CA ARG A 151 16.06 -8.65 -9.66
C ARG A 151 16.97 -7.62 -9.01
N ILE A 152 16.52 -6.37 -8.97
CA ILE A 152 17.03 -5.33 -8.08
C ILE A 152 15.92 -5.05 -7.07
N THR A 153 16.11 -5.49 -5.82
CA THR A 153 15.15 -5.29 -4.72
C THR A 153 15.55 -4.10 -3.86
N GLY A 154 14.57 -3.47 -3.21
CA GLY A 154 14.81 -2.27 -2.39
C GLY A 154 15.32 -1.10 -3.22
N ALA A 155 14.87 -1.01 -4.48
CA ALA A 155 15.29 0.02 -5.40
C ALA A 155 14.90 1.41 -4.88
N ALA A 156 15.85 2.32 -4.87
CA ALA A 156 15.69 3.69 -4.40
C ALA A 156 16.45 4.65 -5.32
N ILE A 157 16.04 5.92 -5.32
CA ILE A 157 16.69 6.98 -6.07
C ILE A 157 17.26 8.01 -5.12
N THR A 158 18.51 8.40 -5.36
CA THR A 158 19.18 9.43 -4.56
C THR A 158 19.17 10.76 -5.29
N PHE A 159 18.70 11.79 -4.60
CA PHE A 159 18.73 13.17 -5.06
C PHE A 159 19.88 13.93 -4.42
N SER A 160 20.41 14.90 -5.15
CA SER A 160 21.30 15.94 -4.62
C SER A 160 20.63 17.31 -4.71
N GLY A 161 21.08 18.26 -3.90
CA GLY A 161 20.58 19.63 -3.86
C GLY A 161 19.67 19.88 -2.67
N THR A 162 18.93 20.99 -2.73
CA THR A 162 18.03 21.42 -1.66
C THR A 162 16.63 21.58 -2.23
N GLU A 163 15.63 20.99 -1.59
CA GLU A 163 14.23 21.17 -1.98
C GLU A 163 13.87 22.66 -2.00
N GLN A 164 13.41 23.14 -3.16
CA GLN A 164 12.87 24.47 -3.28
C GLN A 164 11.46 24.52 -2.68
N GLN A 165 11.29 25.36 -1.66
CA GLN A 165 10.00 25.57 -1.02
C GLN A 165 9.03 26.30 -1.98
N PRO A 166 7.72 26.00 -1.94
CA PRO A 166 6.75 26.61 -2.84
C PRO A 166 6.67 28.12 -2.64
N ALA A 167 6.59 28.86 -3.76
CA ALA A 167 6.38 30.31 -3.77
C ALA A 167 4.93 30.70 -4.12
N THR A 168 4.21 29.79 -4.80
CA THR A 168 2.82 29.96 -5.23
C THR A 168 1.96 28.78 -4.79
N ILE A 169 0.65 28.89 -4.90
CA ILE A 169 -0.27 27.77 -4.64
C ILE A 169 -0.07 26.66 -5.67
N ALA A 170 0.23 27.00 -6.93
CA ALA A 170 0.53 26.03 -7.99
C ALA A 170 1.74 25.13 -7.66
N ASP A 171 2.75 25.66 -6.96
CA ASP A 171 3.94 24.90 -6.56
C ASP A 171 3.73 24.08 -5.27
N PHE A 172 2.59 24.27 -4.59
CA PHE A 172 2.40 23.78 -3.22
C PHE A 172 2.36 22.25 -3.13
N MET A 173 1.76 21.57 -4.12
CA MET A 173 1.77 20.11 -4.25
C MET A 173 3.00 19.68 -5.09
N PRO A 174 4.09 19.19 -4.48
CA PRO A 174 5.29 18.79 -5.21
C PRO A 174 5.07 17.48 -5.99
N PRO A 175 5.93 17.14 -6.97
CA PRO A 175 5.90 15.85 -7.66
C PRO A 175 6.10 14.63 -6.72
N ILE A 176 6.77 14.84 -5.58
CA ILE A 176 6.93 13.84 -4.53
C ILE A 176 6.49 14.46 -3.20
N LEU A 177 5.54 13.83 -2.53
CA LEU A 177 5.08 14.21 -1.20
C LEU A 177 5.20 13.01 -0.24
N ARG A 178 6.00 13.15 0.81
CA ARG A 178 6.15 12.11 1.84
C ARG A 178 5.05 12.19 2.88
N THR A 179 4.74 13.40 3.35
CA THR A 179 3.73 13.60 4.39
C THR A 179 2.96 14.88 4.17
N LEU A 180 1.64 14.78 4.22
CA LEU A 180 0.74 15.92 4.40
C LEU A 180 0.24 15.92 5.85
N THR A 181 0.48 17.03 6.55
CA THR A 181 -0.15 17.29 7.86
C THR A 181 -1.32 18.25 7.69
N ILE A 182 -2.52 17.78 7.99
CA ILE A 182 -3.74 18.59 8.03
C ILE A 182 -3.93 19.06 9.47
N TYR A 183 -3.93 20.37 9.65
CA TYR A 183 -4.15 21.02 10.92
C TYR A 183 -5.58 21.53 11.02
N VAL A 184 -6.30 21.10 12.05
CA VAL A 184 -7.65 21.59 12.40
C VAL A 184 -7.64 22.13 13.83
N PRO A 185 -8.63 22.94 14.27
CA PRO A 185 -8.74 23.33 15.67
C PRO A 185 -8.85 22.12 16.60
N ALA A 186 -8.48 22.30 17.87
CA ALA A 186 -8.62 21.27 18.90
C ALA A 186 -10.08 20.83 19.15
N ARG A 187 -11.05 21.66 18.74
CA ARG A 187 -12.49 21.35 18.70
C ARG A 187 -12.99 21.70 17.30
N PRO A 188 -12.84 20.78 16.33
CA PRO A 188 -13.15 21.09 14.95
C PRO A 188 -14.67 21.20 14.74
N GLU A 189 -15.12 22.18 13.98
CA GLU A 189 -16.51 22.27 13.52
C GLU A 189 -16.77 21.32 12.36
N TYR A 190 -18.04 21.01 12.09
CA TYR A 190 -18.45 20.12 10.97
C TYR A 190 -17.76 20.47 9.64
N ALA A 191 -17.65 21.77 9.31
CA ALA A 191 -16.99 22.22 8.08
C ALA A 191 -15.51 21.83 8.02
N GLU A 192 -14.79 21.89 9.14
CA GLU A 192 -13.36 21.54 9.24
C GLU A 192 -13.17 20.03 9.20
N GLN A 193 -14.05 19.29 9.87
CA GLN A 193 -14.06 17.82 9.84
C GLN A 193 -14.30 17.30 8.42
N ASN A 194 -15.33 17.83 7.76
CA ASN A 194 -15.68 17.49 6.38
C ASN A 194 -14.52 17.80 5.44
N ALA A 195 -13.97 19.02 5.52
CA ALA A 195 -12.86 19.44 4.69
C ALA A 195 -11.59 18.60 4.90
N ALA A 196 -11.26 18.23 6.15
CA ALA A 196 -10.09 17.40 6.44
C ALA A 196 -10.20 16.00 5.80
N VAL A 197 -11.36 15.37 5.91
CA VAL A 197 -11.62 14.04 5.32
C VAL A 197 -11.57 14.10 3.79
N HIS A 198 -12.20 15.10 3.17
CA HIS A 198 -12.17 15.28 1.72
C HIS A 198 -10.77 15.60 1.19
N LEU A 199 -10.02 16.45 1.88
CA LEU A 199 -8.64 16.79 1.54
C LEU A 199 -7.72 15.56 1.58
N ALA A 200 -7.89 14.71 2.60
CA ALA A 200 -7.14 13.47 2.71
C ALA A 200 -7.41 12.54 1.51
N SER A 201 -8.68 12.37 1.14
CA SER A 201 -9.06 11.59 -0.04
C SER A 201 -8.51 12.20 -1.33
N ALA A 202 -8.67 13.50 -1.52
CA ALA A 202 -8.23 14.19 -2.73
C ALA A 202 -6.70 14.08 -2.93
N VAL A 203 -5.92 14.24 -1.86
CA VAL A 203 -4.46 14.17 -1.92
C VAL A 203 -3.98 12.74 -2.19
N VAL A 204 -4.57 11.74 -1.53
CA VAL A 204 -4.22 10.33 -1.82
C VAL A 204 -4.55 9.98 -3.27
N LEU A 205 -5.68 10.46 -3.79
CA LEU A 205 -6.06 10.27 -5.20
C LEU A 205 -5.07 10.95 -6.15
N HIS A 206 -4.66 12.20 -5.85
CA HIS A 206 -3.73 12.97 -6.68
C HIS A 206 -2.40 12.27 -6.89
N TYR A 207 -1.84 11.70 -5.82
CA TYR A 207 -0.55 11.01 -5.84
C TYR A 207 -0.65 9.54 -6.28
N GLY A 208 -1.87 9.00 -6.46
CA GLY A 208 -2.12 7.69 -7.05
C GLY A 208 -1.40 6.56 -6.32
N THR A 209 -0.45 5.92 -7.01
CA THR A 209 0.34 4.79 -6.48
C THR A 209 1.45 5.24 -5.52
N ALA A 210 1.81 6.52 -5.48
CA ALA A 210 2.84 7.03 -4.57
C ALA A 210 2.37 7.01 -3.11
N LEU A 211 3.28 6.67 -2.21
CA LEU A 211 2.96 6.45 -0.80
C LEU A 211 3.04 7.75 0.01
N VAL A 212 1.98 8.55 -0.08
CA VAL A 212 1.82 9.76 0.75
C VAL A 212 1.22 9.44 2.11
N ARG A 213 1.89 9.81 3.21
CA ARG A 213 1.27 9.78 4.53
C ARG A 213 0.39 11.00 4.73
N VAL A 214 -0.87 10.81 5.11
CA VAL A 214 -1.76 11.91 5.50
C VAL A 214 -2.06 11.77 6.98
N GLN A 215 -1.81 12.83 7.75
CA GLN A 215 -2.04 12.83 9.19
C GLN A 215 -2.76 14.11 9.62
N THR A 216 -3.54 14.01 10.69
CA THR A 216 -4.26 15.15 11.26
C THR A 216 -3.62 15.55 12.59
N ARG A 217 -3.38 16.84 12.80
CA ARG A 217 -2.86 17.40 14.05
C ARG A 217 -3.75 18.54 14.53
N SER A 218 -3.86 18.71 15.85
CA SER A 218 -4.61 19.83 16.41
C SER A 218 -3.76 21.09 16.42
N LEU A 219 -4.40 22.24 16.18
CA LEU A 219 -3.78 23.53 16.39
C LEU A 219 -4.03 24.04 17.81
N PRO A 220 -3.03 24.74 18.41
CA PRO A 220 -3.25 25.50 19.62
C PRO A 220 -4.42 26.48 19.46
N ALA A 221 -5.22 26.65 20.52
CA ALA A 221 -6.37 27.53 20.51
C ALA A 221 -5.97 28.95 20.04
N GLY A 222 -6.71 29.48 19.05
CA GLY A 222 -6.45 30.80 18.46
C GLY A 222 -5.27 30.89 17.49
N SER A 223 -4.44 29.85 17.34
CA SER A 223 -3.30 29.87 16.40
C SER A 223 -3.67 29.33 15.02
N VAL A 224 -3.47 30.12 13.98
CA VAL A 224 -3.56 29.66 12.57
C VAL A 224 -2.21 29.19 12.01
N THR A 225 -1.16 29.20 12.82
CA THR A 225 0.20 28.84 12.41
C THR A 225 0.56 27.46 12.96
N PRO A 226 1.01 26.51 12.11
CA PRO A 226 1.55 25.24 12.56
C PRO A 226 2.72 25.42 13.55
N PRO A 227 2.80 24.59 14.60
CA PRO A 227 3.87 24.70 15.61
C PRO A 227 5.25 24.33 15.03
N ASP A 228 5.29 23.29 14.18
CA ASP A 228 6.53 22.69 13.67
C ASP A 228 6.74 23.01 12.19
N ALA A 229 8.00 22.98 11.75
CA ALA A 229 8.33 23.07 10.33
C ALA A 229 7.92 21.82 9.56
N PRO A 230 7.49 21.93 8.30
CA PRO A 230 7.50 20.76 7.43
C PRO A 230 8.93 20.24 7.28
N GLY A 231 9.11 18.92 7.34
CA GLY A 231 10.34 18.27 6.95
C GLY A 231 10.53 18.24 5.43
N PHE A 232 11.56 17.52 5.00
CA PHE A 232 11.87 17.30 3.58
C PHE A 232 10.72 16.56 2.86
N LEU A 233 10.24 17.16 1.77
CA LEU A 233 9.09 16.70 0.98
C LEU A 233 7.81 16.54 1.83
N GLU A 234 7.63 17.39 2.84
CA GLU A 234 6.42 17.45 3.64
C GLU A 234 5.66 18.75 3.38
N ARG A 235 4.33 18.69 3.53
CA ARG A 235 3.45 19.87 3.41
C ARG A 235 2.52 19.95 4.60
N GLN A 236 2.11 21.17 4.91
CA GLN A 236 1.20 21.47 6.02
C GLN A 236 0.06 22.33 5.51
N ILE A 237 -1.17 21.89 5.77
CA ILE A 237 -2.38 22.64 5.44
C ILE A 237 -3.14 22.91 6.73
N VAL A 238 -3.52 24.15 6.96
CA VAL A 238 -4.39 24.58 8.04
C VAL A 238 -5.80 24.77 7.49
N VAL A 239 -6.77 24.08 8.08
CA VAL A 239 -8.18 24.20 7.71
C VAL A 239 -8.91 24.99 8.79
N ARG A 240 -9.70 25.98 8.37
CA ARG A 240 -10.48 26.83 9.25
C ARG A 240 -11.88 27.11 8.73
N ALA A 241 -12.88 26.81 9.55
CA ALA A 241 -14.22 27.31 9.30
C ALA A 241 -14.28 28.81 9.56
N ASN A 242 -14.75 29.57 8.58
CA ASN A 242 -15.11 30.97 8.75
C ASN A 242 -16.09 31.40 7.64
N THR A 243 -16.50 32.67 7.63
CA THR A 243 -17.37 33.22 6.58
C THR A 243 -16.60 33.85 5.41
N THR A 244 -15.26 33.84 5.45
CA THR A 244 -14.39 34.49 4.46
C THR A 244 -13.55 33.46 3.74
N ASP A 245 -13.89 33.21 2.49
CA ASP A 245 -13.19 32.22 1.67
C ASP A 245 -11.80 32.72 1.30
N SER A 246 -10.79 31.94 1.65
CA SER A 246 -9.41 32.24 1.34
C SER A 246 -8.60 30.96 1.26
N MET A 247 -7.84 30.80 0.18
CA MET A 247 -6.72 29.88 0.11
C MET A 247 -5.45 30.71 -0.02
N SER A 248 -4.61 30.72 1.01
CA SER A 248 -3.39 31.52 1.04
C SER A 248 -2.16 30.68 1.41
N LEU A 249 -1.06 30.95 0.71
CA LEU A 249 0.26 30.44 1.03
C LEU A 249 0.91 31.37 2.06
N GLU A 250 0.77 31.00 3.32
CA GLU A 250 1.32 31.74 4.45
C GLU A 250 2.75 31.28 4.76
N ARG A 251 3.49 32.09 5.52
CA ARG A 251 4.83 31.74 6.00
C ARG A 251 4.90 31.82 7.50
N ARG A 252 5.54 30.82 8.11
CA ARG A 252 5.86 30.86 9.55
C ARG A 252 6.97 31.87 9.83
N PRO A 253 7.12 32.33 11.07
CA PRO A 253 8.37 32.93 11.52
C PRO A 253 9.54 31.96 11.20
N GLY A 254 10.50 32.39 10.40
CA GLY A 254 11.56 31.52 9.85
C GLY A 254 11.38 31.09 8.39
N GLY A 255 10.29 31.49 7.73
CA GLY A 255 10.16 31.47 6.27
C GLY A 255 9.56 30.22 5.64
N ALA A 256 9.39 29.12 6.38
CA ALA A 256 8.78 27.91 5.83
C ALA A 256 7.28 28.13 5.51
N PRO A 257 6.82 27.72 4.32
CA PRO A 257 5.44 27.95 3.91
C PRO A 257 4.46 26.90 4.47
N PHE A 258 3.21 27.29 4.62
CA PHE A 258 2.07 26.40 4.85
C PHE A 258 0.85 26.98 4.13
N LEU A 259 -0.11 26.13 3.78
CA LEU A 259 -1.35 26.60 3.15
C LEU A 259 -2.41 26.82 4.22
N LEU A 260 -3.02 28.00 4.25
CA LEU A 260 -4.24 28.27 5.01
C LEU A 260 -5.43 28.17 4.06
N MET A 261 -6.35 27.26 4.37
CA MET A 261 -7.67 27.17 3.74
C MET A 261 -8.72 27.61 4.74
N SER A 262 -9.48 28.63 4.39
CA SER A 262 -10.58 29.12 5.17
C SER A 262 -11.84 29.29 4.35
N GLY A 263 -12.99 29.07 4.95
CA GLY A 263 -14.29 29.30 4.33
C GLY A 263 -15.42 28.50 4.96
N THR A 264 -16.55 28.47 4.26
CA THR A 264 -17.69 27.61 4.60
C THR A 264 -17.42 26.14 4.24
N ALA A 265 -18.27 25.21 4.66
CA ALA A 265 -18.11 23.78 4.36
C ALA A 265 -17.97 23.50 2.85
N ASP A 266 -18.84 24.07 2.02
CA ASP A 266 -18.86 23.86 0.57
C ASP A 266 -17.63 24.48 -0.12
N ASN A 267 -17.18 25.64 0.38
CA ASN A 267 -16.03 26.34 -0.16
C ASN A 267 -14.72 25.64 0.22
N LEU A 268 -14.59 25.17 1.46
CA LEU A 268 -13.43 24.37 1.88
C LEU A 268 -13.32 23.06 1.08
N GLN A 269 -14.45 22.42 0.77
CA GLN A 269 -14.47 21.24 -0.09
C GLN A 269 -14.03 21.57 -1.52
N SER A 270 -14.54 22.66 -2.11
CA SER A 270 -14.15 23.12 -3.46
C SER A 270 -12.66 23.48 -3.53
N GLN A 271 -12.15 24.14 -2.50
CA GLN A 271 -10.73 24.45 -2.34
C GLN A 271 -9.87 23.18 -2.27
N ALA A 272 -10.26 22.18 -1.47
CA ALA A 272 -9.55 20.90 -1.39
C ALA A 272 -9.50 20.17 -2.74
N GLN A 273 -10.60 20.19 -3.50
CA GLN A 273 -10.64 19.62 -4.85
C GLN A 273 -9.72 20.38 -5.81
N MET A 274 -9.76 21.72 -5.80
CA MET A 274 -8.96 22.56 -6.67
C MET A 274 -7.46 22.30 -6.52
N LEU A 275 -6.94 22.15 -5.29
CA LEU A 275 -5.53 21.85 -5.00
C LEU A 275 -4.98 20.62 -5.71
N THR A 276 -5.85 19.65 -5.98
CA THR A 276 -5.49 18.35 -6.54
C THR A 276 -5.91 18.19 -7.99
N SER A 277 -6.61 19.19 -8.54
CA SER A 277 -7.17 19.19 -9.88
C SER A 277 -6.16 19.67 -10.93
N GLY A 278 -6.48 19.43 -12.20
CA GLY A 278 -5.75 20.03 -13.32
C GLY A 278 -5.81 21.57 -13.37
N LEU A 279 -6.57 22.22 -12.48
CA LEU A 279 -6.60 23.67 -12.31
C LEU A 279 -5.58 24.18 -11.28
N ALA A 280 -4.90 23.32 -10.53
CA ALA A 280 -3.85 23.76 -9.61
C ALA A 280 -2.73 24.58 -10.31
N PRO A 281 -2.25 24.22 -11.52
CA PRO A 281 -1.17 24.94 -12.19
C PRO A 281 -1.49 26.39 -12.58
N ILE A 282 -2.77 26.79 -12.65
CA ILE A 282 -3.15 28.19 -12.96
C ILE A 282 -3.12 29.11 -11.73
N ALA A 283 -2.98 28.58 -10.51
CA ALA A 283 -2.90 29.36 -9.28
C ALA A 283 -1.47 29.86 -9.00
N VAL A 284 -0.97 30.68 -9.92
CA VAL A 284 0.39 31.24 -9.91
C VAL A 284 0.60 32.38 -8.90
N SER A 285 -0.38 32.62 -8.02
CA SER A 285 -0.33 33.59 -6.93
C SER A 285 -0.20 32.89 -5.58
N SER A 286 0.14 33.66 -4.53
CA SER A 286 0.14 33.19 -3.14
C SER A 286 -1.24 33.22 -2.49
N THR A 287 -2.26 33.71 -3.20
CA THR A 287 -3.64 33.82 -2.72
C THR A 287 -4.60 33.49 -3.85
N ALA A 288 -5.59 32.64 -3.59
CA ALA A 288 -6.65 32.29 -4.53
C ALA A 288 -8.01 32.26 -3.84
N MET A 289 -9.05 32.54 -4.64
CA MET A 289 -10.44 32.31 -4.26
C MET A 289 -11.00 31.27 -5.23
N VAL A 290 -11.53 30.19 -4.68
CA VAL A 290 -12.12 29.11 -5.45
C VAL A 290 -13.62 29.16 -5.20
N SER A 291 -14.38 29.56 -6.21
CA SER A 291 -15.83 29.36 -6.21
C SER A 291 -16.16 27.87 -6.39
N GLN A 292 -17.42 27.49 -6.12
CA GLN A 292 -17.88 26.11 -6.19
C GLN A 292 -17.36 25.36 -7.44
N LEU A 293 -16.54 24.33 -7.20
CA LEU A 293 -16.13 23.38 -8.23
C LEU A 293 -17.19 22.28 -8.30
N ALA A 294 -17.73 22.00 -9.49
CA ALA A 294 -18.56 20.82 -9.69
C ALA A 294 -17.65 19.68 -10.18
N PRO A 295 -17.44 18.66 -9.34
CA PRO A 295 -17.72 17.32 -9.85
C PRO A 295 -18.32 16.40 -8.77
N GLY A 296 -19.40 15.71 -9.13
CA GLY A 296 -19.94 14.58 -8.39
C GLY A 296 -19.45 13.25 -8.96
N PRO A 297 -19.49 12.15 -8.18
CA PRO A 297 -19.15 10.83 -8.69
C PRO A 297 -20.00 10.48 -9.90
N GLN A 298 -19.36 10.06 -10.99
CA GLN A 298 -20.04 9.63 -12.20
C GLN A 298 -20.53 8.20 -12.06
N MET A 299 -21.75 7.93 -12.54
CA MET A 299 -22.24 6.55 -12.66
C MET A 299 -21.30 5.78 -13.59
N THR A 300 -20.78 4.66 -13.11
CA THR A 300 -19.92 3.82 -13.94
C THR A 300 -20.78 3.02 -14.92
N PRO A 301 -20.42 2.98 -16.22
CA PRO A 301 -21.12 2.14 -17.20
C PRO A 301 -20.91 0.64 -16.95
N ASP A 302 -21.79 -0.19 -17.52
CA ASP A 302 -21.69 -1.66 -17.46
C ASP A 302 -20.64 -2.26 -18.40
N VAL A 303 -20.20 -1.46 -19.37
CA VAL A 303 -19.18 -1.78 -20.36
C VAL A 303 -18.10 -0.70 -20.28
N ARG A 304 -16.84 -1.13 -20.26
CA ARG A 304 -15.63 -0.29 -20.34
C ARG A 304 -14.62 -0.97 -21.24
N THR A 305 -13.66 -0.27 -21.81
CA THR A 305 -12.52 -0.92 -22.46
C THR A 305 -11.41 -1.27 -21.47
N LEU A 306 -10.44 -2.08 -21.88
CA LEU A 306 -9.18 -2.27 -21.15
C LEU A 306 -8.45 -0.93 -20.97
N SER A 307 -8.46 -0.07 -22.00
CA SER A 307 -7.90 1.29 -21.90
C SER A 307 -8.58 2.14 -20.82
N ASP A 308 -9.91 2.05 -20.68
CA ASP A 308 -10.68 2.82 -19.69
C ASP A 308 -10.37 2.45 -18.24
N ILE A 309 -9.87 1.24 -17.99
CA ILE A 309 -9.43 0.80 -16.65
C ILE A 309 -7.91 0.95 -16.45
N GLY A 310 -7.20 1.52 -17.44
CA GLY A 310 -5.76 1.77 -17.40
C GLY A 310 -4.90 0.59 -17.83
N ALA A 311 -5.48 -0.47 -18.42
CA ALA A 311 -4.72 -1.53 -19.06
C ALA A 311 -4.39 -1.10 -20.50
N GLY A 312 -3.16 -0.63 -20.73
CA GLY A 312 -2.67 -0.27 -22.06
C GLY A 312 -2.30 -1.49 -22.90
N THR A 313 -2.15 -1.30 -24.21
CA THR A 313 -1.69 -2.35 -25.13
C THR A 313 -0.34 -2.91 -24.67
N GLN A 314 -0.27 -4.22 -24.49
CA GLN A 314 0.95 -4.90 -24.04
C GLN A 314 1.50 -5.78 -25.15
N THR A 315 2.82 -5.77 -25.30
CA THR A 315 3.54 -6.58 -26.27
C THR A 315 4.74 -7.22 -25.61
N VAL A 316 4.84 -8.55 -25.70
CA VAL A 316 5.94 -9.32 -25.16
C VAL A 316 6.53 -10.18 -26.26
N THR A 317 7.84 -10.05 -26.46
CA THR A 317 8.60 -10.88 -27.40
C THR A 317 9.50 -11.81 -26.61
N ALA A 318 9.32 -13.12 -26.76
CA ALA A 318 10.07 -14.13 -26.02
C ALA A 318 10.47 -15.31 -26.91
N PRO A 319 11.52 -16.08 -26.56
CA PRO A 319 11.99 -17.20 -27.36
C PRO A 319 11.06 -18.43 -27.39
N SER A 320 10.16 -18.57 -26.42
CA SER A 320 9.35 -19.80 -26.25
C SER A 320 7.92 -19.57 -25.80
N ARG A 321 7.70 -18.78 -24.73
CA ARG A 321 6.38 -18.61 -24.09
C ARG A 321 6.12 -17.14 -23.72
N PRO A 322 5.83 -16.26 -24.69
CA PRO A 322 5.53 -14.87 -24.39
C PRO A 322 4.21 -14.82 -23.59
N SER A 323 4.24 -14.08 -22.48
CA SER A 323 3.13 -13.96 -21.54
C SER A 323 2.84 -12.49 -21.28
N VAL A 324 1.57 -12.10 -21.41
CA VAL A 324 1.06 -10.75 -21.18
C VAL A 324 0.20 -10.75 -19.92
N ILE A 325 0.36 -9.76 -19.03
CA ILE A 325 -0.35 -9.69 -17.74
C ILE A 325 -1.27 -8.48 -17.75
N ILE A 326 -2.58 -8.73 -17.69
CA ILE A 326 -3.61 -7.69 -17.70
C ILE A 326 -4.22 -7.61 -16.30
N GLY A 327 -4.06 -6.46 -15.65
CA GLY A 327 -4.63 -6.21 -14.33
C GLY A 327 -6.09 -5.77 -14.41
N ILE A 328 -6.99 -6.53 -13.81
CA ILE A 328 -8.39 -6.19 -13.63
C ILE A 328 -8.61 -5.67 -12.21
N ASP A 329 -8.67 -4.35 -12.07
CA ASP A 329 -8.90 -3.65 -10.80
C ASP A 329 -10.40 -3.30 -10.67
N GLN A 330 -11.08 -3.91 -9.70
CA GLN A 330 -12.50 -3.67 -9.46
C GLN A 330 -12.81 -2.23 -9.05
N THR A 331 -11.85 -1.48 -8.50
CA THR A 331 -12.08 -0.07 -8.14
C THR A 331 -12.27 0.79 -9.38
N LYS A 332 -11.66 0.43 -10.51
CA LYS A 332 -11.84 1.10 -11.82
C LYS A 332 -13.23 0.84 -12.42
N LEU A 333 -13.89 -0.25 -11.99
CA LEU A 333 -15.30 -0.53 -12.30
C LEU A 333 -16.26 0.29 -11.42
N GLY A 334 -15.74 1.02 -10.41
CA GLY A 334 -16.49 2.02 -9.65
C GLY A 334 -17.60 1.50 -8.75
N ARG A 335 -17.73 0.17 -8.60
CA ARG A 335 -18.78 -0.51 -7.82
C ARG A 335 -18.42 -1.98 -7.58
N PRO A 336 -19.09 -2.66 -6.64
CA PRO A 336 -18.95 -4.11 -6.48
C PRO A 336 -19.40 -4.81 -7.76
N SER A 337 -18.56 -5.68 -8.30
CA SER A 337 -18.78 -6.30 -9.61
C SER A 337 -18.80 -7.83 -9.52
N LYS A 338 -19.60 -8.46 -10.38
CA LYS A 338 -19.67 -9.91 -10.59
C LYS A 338 -19.91 -10.23 -12.07
N ASN A 339 -19.79 -11.51 -12.44
CA ASN A 339 -19.92 -11.96 -13.84
C ASN A 339 -18.99 -11.17 -14.77
N VAL A 340 -17.74 -10.96 -14.33
CA VAL A 340 -16.78 -10.15 -15.09
C VAL A 340 -16.35 -10.92 -16.34
N ARG A 341 -16.54 -10.33 -17.51
CA ARG A 341 -16.13 -10.88 -18.80
C ARG A 341 -15.19 -9.90 -19.48
N VAL A 342 -14.09 -10.41 -20.01
CA VAL A 342 -13.05 -9.63 -20.69
C VAL A 342 -12.94 -10.12 -22.13
N GLU A 343 -13.05 -9.21 -23.07
CA GLU A 343 -12.76 -9.44 -24.48
C GLU A 343 -11.26 -9.25 -24.71
N LEU A 344 -10.60 -10.34 -25.09
CA LEU A 344 -9.19 -10.36 -25.40
C LEU A 344 -9.03 -10.30 -26.92
N THR A 345 -8.50 -9.17 -27.39
CA THR A 345 -8.19 -8.96 -28.81
C THR A 345 -6.70 -8.73 -28.96
N GLY A 346 -6.11 -9.26 -30.03
CA GLY A 346 -4.68 -9.08 -30.25
C GLY A 346 -4.10 -9.98 -31.33
N SER A 347 -2.78 -10.10 -31.30
CA SER A 347 -2.02 -10.84 -32.30
C SER A 347 -0.84 -11.58 -31.70
N TYR A 348 -0.35 -12.58 -32.42
CA TYR A 348 0.86 -13.30 -32.12
C TYR A 348 1.59 -13.66 -33.41
N THR A 349 2.89 -13.95 -33.31
CA THR A 349 3.66 -14.50 -34.43
C THR A 349 3.02 -15.82 -34.89
N PRO A 350 2.55 -15.93 -36.14
CA PRO A 350 1.97 -17.17 -36.66
C PRO A 350 2.92 -18.35 -36.47
N LEU A 351 2.39 -19.43 -35.90
CA LEU A 351 3.18 -20.63 -35.63
C LEU A 351 3.20 -21.55 -36.86
N PRO A 352 4.27 -22.35 -37.06
CA PRO A 352 4.29 -23.36 -38.11
C PRO A 352 3.09 -24.30 -38.03
N ARG A 353 2.58 -24.73 -39.18
CA ARG A 353 1.55 -25.79 -39.24
C ARG A 353 2.09 -27.02 -38.50
N ASP A 354 1.25 -27.64 -37.68
CA ASP A 354 1.54 -28.82 -36.85
C ASP A 354 2.36 -28.59 -35.56
N SER A 355 2.65 -27.34 -35.18
CA SER A 355 3.37 -27.00 -33.93
C SER A 355 2.55 -27.15 -32.63
N GLY A 356 1.24 -27.45 -32.73
CA GLY A 356 0.36 -27.64 -31.56
C GLY A 356 0.19 -26.40 -30.68
N GLY A 357 0.35 -25.20 -31.24
CA GLY A 357 0.27 -23.94 -30.49
C GLY A 357 -1.08 -23.70 -29.82
N ARG A 358 -1.05 -23.14 -28.61
CA ARG A 358 -2.24 -22.86 -27.80
C ARG A 358 -2.10 -21.52 -27.10
N LEU A 359 -3.17 -20.73 -27.07
CA LEU A 359 -3.30 -19.61 -26.16
C LEU A 359 -4.00 -20.09 -24.89
N SER A 360 -3.40 -19.84 -23.73
CA SER A 360 -4.00 -20.12 -22.43
C SER A 360 -4.17 -18.82 -21.65
N VAL A 361 -5.27 -18.75 -20.90
CA VAL A 361 -5.60 -17.62 -20.04
C VAL A 361 -5.71 -18.11 -18.61
N ARG A 362 -4.96 -17.47 -17.73
CA ARG A 362 -4.79 -17.90 -16.34
C ARG A 362 -5.07 -16.79 -15.35
N ILE A 363 -5.52 -17.18 -14.17
CA ILE A 363 -5.49 -16.36 -12.96
C ILE A 363 -4.63 -17.10 -11.96
N GLY A 364 -3.46 -16.53 -11.64
CA GLY A 364 -2.41 -17.20 -10.88
C GLY A 364 -2.07 -18.60 -11.44
N GLY A 365 -2.35 -19.64 -10.65
CA GLY A 365 -2.11 -21.04 -11.00
C GLY A 365 -3.11 -21.67 -11.97
N ASN A 366 -4.29 -21.07 -12.12
CA ASN A 366 -5.46 -21.75 -12.67
C ASN A 366 -5.74 -21.29 -14.11
N VAL A 367 -5.80 -22.23 -15.05
CA VAL A 367 -6.25 -21.96 -16.43
C VAL A 367 -7.77 -21.83 -16.42
N ILE A 368 -8.26 -20.65 -16.78
CA ILE A 368 -9.71 -20.38 -16.83
C ILE A 368 -10.26 -20.50 -18.26
N ASP A 369 -9.41 -20.36 -19.28
CA ASP A 369 -9.78 -20.57 -20.67
C ASP A 369 -8.55 -20.94 -21.52
N SER A 370 -8.76 -21.62 -22.65
CA SER A 370 -7.70 -21.88 -23.62
C SER A 370 -8.27 -22.21 -25.01
N TRP A 371 -7.58 -21.78 -26.06
CA TRP A 371 -7.94 -22.07 -27.45
C TRP A 371 -6.70 -22.34 -28.30
N GLN A 372 -6.91 -23.04 -29.41
CA GLN A 372 -5.84 -23.34 -30.36
C GLN A 372 -5.33 -22.04 -31.02
N ALA A 373 -4.02 -21.94 -31.24
CA ALA A 373 -3.42 -20.86 -32.02
C ALA A 373 -3.67 -21.11 -33.51
N GLU A 374 -4.26 -20.12 -34.16
CA GLU A 374 -4.61 -20.11 -35.58
C GLU A 374 -3.46 -19.59 -36.45
N SER A 375 -3.48 -19.93 -37.74
CA SER A 375 -2.40 -19.56 -38.67
C SER A 375 -2.41 -18.09 -39.09
N ASP A 376 -3.49 -17.35 -38.82
CA ASP A 376 -3.58 -15.92 -39.14
C ASP A 376 -2.84 -15.02 -38.12
N GLY A 377 -2.42 -15.59 -36.99
CA GLY A 377 -1.70 -14.86 -35.95
C GLY A 377 -2.57 -13.88 -35.18
N THR A 378 -3.90 -14.04 -35.16
CA THR A 378 -4.81 -13.14 -34.44
C THR A 378 -5.71 -13.90 -33.47
N PHE A 379 -6.28 -13.17 -32.51
CA PHE A 379 -7.32 -13.68 -31.64
C PHE A 379 -8.30 -12.57 -31.24
N ASP A 380 -9.56 -12.97 -31.12
CA ASP A 380 -10.67 -12.19 -30.56
C ASP A 380 -11.56 -13.17 -29.79
N LYS A 381 -11.48 -13.15 -28.46
CA LYS A 381 -12.12 -14.13 -27.58
C LYS A 381 -12.64 -13.48 -26.31
N TRP A 382 -13.83 -13.87 -25.89
CA TRP A 382 -14.40 -13.51 -24.60
C TRP A 382 -14.02 -14.53 -23.53
N VAL A 383 -13.36 -14.08 -22.48
CA VAL A 383 -13.03 -14.87 -21.30
C VAL A 383 -13.91 -14.45 -20.13
N THR A 384 -14.42 -15.42 -19.37
CA THR A 384 -15.22 -15.16 -18.16
C THR A 384 -14.38 -15.44 -16.93
N ILE A 385 -14.26 -14.45 -16.05
CA ILE A 385 -13.58 -14.59 -14.77
C ILE A 385 -14.57 -15.22 -13.78
N PRO A 386 -14.29 -16.41 -13.23
CA PRO A 386 -15.13 -17.00 -12.19
C PRO A 386 -15.21 -16.07 -10.97
N ASP A 387 -16.42 -15.88 -10.41
CA ASP A 387 -16.65 -15.00 -9.27
C ASP A 387 -15.84 -15.41 -8.02
N ASP A 388 -15.47 -16.69 -7.88
CA ASP A 388 -14.63 -17.20 -6.78
C ASP A 388 -13.12 -16.98 -6.97
N GLU A 389 -12.69 -16.72 -8.20
CA GLU A 389 -11.33 -16.28 -8.54
C GLU A 389 -11.21 -14.75 -8.54
N LEU A 390 -12.34 -14.05 -8.58
CA LEU A 390 -12.38 -12.59 -8.60
C LEU A 390 -11.87 -12.02 -7.26
N ARG A 391 -10.83 -11.21 -7.35
CA ARG A 391 -10.26 -10.44 -6.23
C ARG A 391 -10.47 -8.95 -6.45
N ARG A 392 -10.09 -8.13 -5.47
CA ARG A 392 -10.04 -6.65 -5.63
C ARG A 392 -9.20 -6.27 -6.86
N TYR A 393 -8.03 -6.89 -6.99
CA TYR A 393 -7.15 -6.83 -8.16
C TYR A 393 -6.90 -8.25 -8.66
N THR A 394 -7.28 -8.53 -9.91
CA THR A 394 -7.17 -9.86 -10.52
C THR A 394 -6.22 -9.79 -11.71
N GLU A 395 -5.14 -10.56 -11.69
CA GLU A 395 -4.20 -10.64 -12.82
C GLU A 395 -4.64 -11.71 -13.81
N LEU A 396 -4.91 -11.30 -15.03
CA LEU A 396 -5.22 -12.16 -16.15
C LEU A 396 -3.97 -12.36 -16.99
N ILE A 397 -3.41 -13.56 -16.98
CA ILE A 397 -2.16 -13.91 -17.66
C ILE A 397 -2.51 -14.63 -18.96
N VAL A 398 -2.21 -14.00 -20.10
CA VAL A 398 -2.40 -14.57 -21.45
C VAL A 398 -1.07 -15.08 -21.94
N THR A 399 -0.98 -16.38 -22.23
CA THR A 399 0.29 -17.04 -22.62
C THR A 399 0.13 -17.75 -23.96
N LEU A 400 1.07 -17.53 -24.88
CA LEU A 400 1.22 -18.37 -26.07
C LEU A 400 2.12 -19.57 -25.74
N GLU A 401 1.55 -20.76 -25.75
CA GLU A 401 2.22 -22.05 -25.55
C GLU A 401 2.50 -22.70 -26.91
N ARG A 402 3.64 -23.39 -27.03
CA ARG A 402 3.99 -24.22 -28.20
C ARG A 402 4.27 -25.66 -27.76
N GLY A 403 3.94 -26.63 -28.61
CA GLY A 403 4.14 -28.05 -28.34
C GLY A 403 5.58 -28.55 -28.54
N ASP A 404 6.44 -27.75 -29.16
CA ASP A 404 7.81 -28.09 -29.52
C ASP A 404 8.84 -27.53 -28.51
N GLU A 405 9.06 -28.26 -27.42
CA GLU A 405 10.11 -27.92 -26.43
C GLU A 405 11.55 -28.32 -26.86
N GLU A 406 11.76 -28.88 -28.06
CA GLU A 406 13.09 -29.19 -28.58
C GLU A 406 13.83 -27.97 -29.18
N ALA A 407 13.83 -26.85 -28.46
CA ALA A 407 14.52 -25.65 -28.89
C ALA A 407 15.95 -25.60 -28.31
N GLY A 408 16.90 -26.16 -29.05
CA GLY A 408 18.33 -26.01 -28.81
C GLY A 408 18.80 -24.54 -28.81
N CYS A 409 19.95 -24.29 -28.17
CA CYS A 409 20.54 -22.95 -28.03
C CYS A 409 20.87 -22.29 -29.38
N GLY A 410 20.51 -21.01 -29.52
CA GLY A 410 20.92 -20.19 -30.67
C GLY A 410 19.98 -20.21 -31.88
N ASN A 411 18.93 -21.05 -31.87
CA ASN A 411 17.98 -21.18 -32.99
C ASN A 411 16.51 -20.97 -32.56
N ARG A 412 16.27 -20.20 -31.50
CA ARG A 412 14.91 -19.87 -31.04
C ARG A 412 14.37 -18.69 -31.85
N GLN A 413 13.37 -18.96 -32.69
CA GLN A 413 12.57 -17.88 -33.26
C GLN A 413 11.85 -17.16 -32.12
N LEU A 414 12.13 -15.86 -32.02
CA LEU A 414 11.37 -14.97 -31.16
C LEU A 414 9.91 -14.97 -31.63
N VAL A 415 9.01 -15.23 -30.70
CA VAL A 415 7.57 -15.09 -30.91
C VAL A 415 7.11 -13.90 -30.11
N THR A 416 6.29 -13.07 -30.75
CA THR A 416 5.67 -11.91 -30.13
C THR A 416 4.23 -12.26 -29.82
N LEU A 417 3.74 -11.84 -28.64
CA LEU A 417 2.33 -11.81 -28.27
C LEU A 417 1.98 -10.37 -27.93
N THR A 418 0.91 -9.86 -28.55
CA THR A 418 0.35 -8.54 -28.32
C THR A 418 -1.11 -8.70 -27.88
N VAL A 419 -1.49 -8.07 -26.77
CA VAL A 419 -2.89 -7.89 -26.37
C VAL A 419 -3.24 -6.41 -26.47
N SER A 420 -4.29 -6.11 -27.22
CA SER A 420 -4.82 -4.76 -27.43
C SER A 420 -5.56 -4.24 -26.20
N ASP A 421 -5.52 -2.93 -25.98
CA ASP A 421 -6.32 -2.23 -24.96
C ASP A 421 -7.75 -1.87 -25.41
N SER A 422 -8.09 -2.17 -26.67
CA SER A 422 -9.42 -1.91 -27.23
C SER A 422 -10.50 -2.88 -26.76
N GLY A 423 -10.11 -4.02 -26.17
CA GLY A 423 -11.05 -5.06 -25.73
C GLY A 423 -12.01 -4.55 -24.65
N GLU A 424 -13.26 -4.99 -24.71
CA GLU A 424 -14.29 -4.65 -23.72
C GLU A 424 -14.20 -5.48 -22.43
N ILE A 425 -14.60 -4.86 -21.32
CA ILE A 425 -14.89 -5.48 -20.04
C ILE A 425 -16.37 -5.26 -19.74
N ARG A 426 -17.07 -6.34 -19.46
CA ARG A 426 -18.48 -6.33 -19.06
C ARG A 426 -18.61 -6.87 -17.64
N SER A 427 -19.41 -6.19 -16.83
CA SER A 427 -19.68 -6.61 -15.45
C SER A 427 -21.11 -6.29 -15.03
N SER A 428 -21.61 -7.03 -14.05
CA SER A 428 -22.89 -6.75 -13.38
C SER A 428 -22.66 -6.31 -11.94
N VAL A 429 -23.60 -5.55 -11.36
CA VAL A 429 -23.53 -5.16 -9.95
C VAL A 429 -23.56 -6.40 -9.03
N ALA A 430 -22.60 -6.49 -8.12
CA ALA A 430 -22.57 -7.50 -7.07
C ALA A 430 -23.30 -7.01 -5.81
N ASN A 431 -24.39 -7.69 -5.45
CA ASN A 431 -25.07 -7.51 -4.19
C ASN A 431 -25.48 -8.89 -3.64
N PRO A 432 -24.75 -9.45 -2.65
CA PRO A 432 -23.63 -8.87 -1.91
C PRO A 432 -22.34 -8.68 -2.74
N PRO A 433 -21.36 -7.87 -2.27
CA PRO A 433 -20.06 -7.71 -2.91
C PRO A 433 -19.29 -9.03 -3.07
N VAL A 434 -18.51 -9.13 -4.14
CA VAL A 434 -17.61 -10.26 -4.44
C VAL A 434 -16.20 -9.73 -4.73
N PRO A 435 -15.16 -10.09 -3.97
CA PRO A 435 -15.21 -10.88 -2.73
C PRO A 435 -15.90 -10.11 -1.57
N ALA A 436 -16.18 -10.81 -0.47
CA ALA A 436 -16.76 -10.24 0.76
C ALA A 436 -15.68 -9.65 1.70
N GLY A 437 -16.09 -9.13 2.87
CA GLY A 437 -15.18 -8.69 3.93
C GLY A 437 -14.28 -7.51 3.53
N PHE A 438 -13.07 -7.44 4.08
CA PHE A 438 -12.08 -6.41 3.75
C PHE A 438 -11.62 -6.43 2.29
N GLN A 439 -11.63 -7.60 1.65
CA GLN A 439 -11.35 -7.72 0.21
C GLN A 439 -12.43 -7.04 -0.66
N SER A 440 -13.61 -6.77 -0.09
CA SER A 440 -14.68 -6.01 -0.74
C SER A 440 -14.46 -4.49 -0.74
N LEU A 441 -13.53 -3.96 0.04
CA LEU A 441 -13.28 -2.52 0.13
C LEU A 441 -12.24 -2.06 -0.90
N PRO A 442 -12.31 -0.86 -1.46
CA PRO A 442 -13.33 0.14 -1.25
C PRO A 442 -14.55 -0.08 -2.16
N GLN A 443 -14.56 -1.05 -3.08
CA GLN A 443 -15.64 -1.19 -4.06
C GLN A 443 -17.03 -1.35 -3.41
N ALA A 444 -17.13 -2.00 -2.25
CA ALA A 444 -18.34 -2.14 -1.43
C ALA A 444 -18.88 -0.82 -0.86
N VAL A 445 -18.06 0.23 -0.82
CA VAL A 445 -18.42 1.60 -0.40
C VAL A 445 -18.40 2.59 -1.58
N MET A 446 -18.20 2.12 -2.81
CA MET A 446 -18.25 2.93 -4.04
C MET A 446 -19.67 2.94 -4.65
N PRO A 447 -20.04 4.01 -5.39
CA PRO A 447 -19.26 5.20 -5.71
C PRO A 447 -19.17 6.21 -4.56
N GLY A 448 -19.89 5.98 -3.46
CA GLY A 448 -19.75 6.78 -2.26
C GLY A 448 -20.45 6.18 -1.03
N PHE A 449 -20.11 6.72 0.13
CA PHE A 449 -20.57 6.26 1.43
C PHE A 449 -20.82 7.41 2.39
N THR A 450 -21.62 7.13 3.41
CA THR A 450 -21.78 8.02 4.56
C THR A 450 -20.72 7.70 5.61
N LEU A 451 -19.97 8.70 6.05
CA LEU A 451 -19.08 8.62 7.22
C LEU A 451 -19.81 9.23 8.42
N ALA A 452 -19.75 8.60 9.58
CA ALA A 452 -20.28 9.19 10.81
C ALA A 452 -19.35 8.98 11.99
N PHE A 453 -19.25 10.02 12.83
CA PHE A 453 -18.53 10.01 14.09
C PHE A 453 -19.53 9.97 15.24
N HIS A 454 -19.20 9.23 16.30
CA HIS A 454 -20.04 9.20 17.49
C HIS A 454 -20.01 10.55 18.22
N ASP A 455 -18.80 11.02 18.57
CA ASP A 455 -18.62 12.26 19.32
C ASP A 455 -18.29 13.44 18.39
N GLY A 456 -17.62 13.17 17.27
CA GLY A 456 -17.24 14.21 16.31
C GLY A 456 -16.21 15.18 16.88
N ASP A 457 -15.28 14.67 17.68
CA ASP A 457 -14.17 15.45 18.23
C ASP A 457 -12.95 15.44 17.28
N PHE A 458 -11.84 16.02 17.75
CA PHE A 458 -10.58 16.00 17.01
C PHE A 458 -10.08 14.57 16.74
N ALA A 459 -10.21 13.67 17.72
CA ALA A 459 -9.68 12.31 17.60
C ALA A 459 -10.49 11.51 16.57
N ASP A 460 -11.82 11.64 16.57
CA ASP A 460 -12.69 11.04 15.54
C ASP A 460 -12.39 11.60 14.15
N THR A 461 -12.10 12.90 14.04
CA THR A 461 -11.67 13.51 12.77
C THR A 461 -10.37 12.89 12.27
N ALA A 462 -9.39 12.70 13.16
CA ALA A 462 -8.11 12.07 12.82
C ALA A 462 -8.28 10.61 12.38
N ARG A 463 -9.14 9.83 13.08
CA ARG A 463 -9.50 8.45 12.70
C ARG A 463 -10.21 8.41 11.36
N GLY A 464 -11.14 9.33 11.11
CA GLY A 464 -11.83 9.49 9.85
C GLY A 464 -10.87 9.75 8.68
N VAL A 465 -9.92 10.67 8.87
CA VAL A 465 -8.86 10.95 7.89
C VAL A 465 -8.02 9.72 7.59
N SER A 466 -7.57 8.98 8.62
CA SER A 466 -6.78 7.76 8.47
C SER A 466 -7.55 6.67 7.68
N ILE A 467 -8.80 6.40 8.06
CA ILE A 467 -9.64 5.40 7.39
C ILE A 467 -9.93 5.80 5.94
N VAL A 468 -10.32 7.05 5.69
CA VAL A 468 -10.62 7.52 4.32
C VAL A 468 -9.37 7.53 3.44
N ALA A 469 -8.21 7.96 3.95
CA ALA A 469 -6.94 7.87 3.23
C ALA A 469 -6.59 6.41 2.89
N GLY A 470 -6.81 5.48 3.83
CA GLY A 470 -6.63 4.05 3.63
C GLY A 470 -7.56 3.42 2.59
N LEU A 471 -8.83 3.82 2.57
CA LEU A 471 -9.81 3.40 1.57
C LEU A 471 -9.48 3.98 0.19
N GLN A 472 -9.18 5.27 0.11
CA GLN A 472 -8.88 5.94 -1.17
C GLN A 472 -7.59 5.40 -1.79
N ARG A 473 -6.60 5.01 -0.98
CA ARG A 473 -5.35 4.40 -1.47
C ARG A 473 -5.59 3.11 -2.23
N GLN A 474 -6.61 2.35 -1.85
CA GLN A 474 -6.99 1.12 -2.55
C GLN A 474 -7.72 1.40 -3.87
N SER A 475 -8.17 2.65 -4.11
CA SER A 475 -8.83 3.12 -5.34
C SER A 475 -8.01 4.26 -5.96
N SER A 476 -6.80 3.97 -6.41
CA SER A 476 -5.79 4.97 -6.78
C SER A 476 -6.15 5.89 -7.96
N SER A 477 -7.24 5.64 -8.70
CA SER A 477 -7.69 6.55 -9.78
C SER A 477 -9.18 6.85 -9.80
N VAL A 478 -9.95 6.34 -8.84
CA VAL A 478 -11.39 6.64 -8.78
C VAL A 478 -11.69 7.34 -7.45
N PRO A 479 -12.23 8.57 -7.47
CA PRO A 479 -12.54 9.30 -6.24
C PRO A 479 -13.64 8.60 -5.46
N LEU A 480 -13.49 8.54 -4.14
CA LEU A 480 -14.56 8.12 -3.24
C LEU A 480 -15.50 9.28 -2.96
N GLY A 481 -16.79 9.09 -3.22
CA GLY A 481 -17.84 9.99 -2.75
C GLY A 481 -17.98 9.86 -1.23
N ILE A 482 -17.72 10.93 -0.49
CA ILE A 482 -17.81 10.95 0.97
C ILE A 482 -18.93 11.91 1.36
N THR A 483 -19.86 11.44 2.19
CA THR A 483 -20.85 12.29 2.85
C THR A 483 -20.63 12.19 4.36
N LEU A 484 -20.12 13.26 4.98
CA LEU A 484 -20.05 13.29 6.44
C LEU A 484 -21.47 13.48 7.02
N ALA A 485 -21.89 12.61 7.93
CA ALA A 485 -23.16 12.75 8.62
C ALA A 485 -23.06 13.88 9.65
N THR A 486 -24.08 14.75 9.68
CA THR A 486 -24.22 15.79 10.71
C THR A 486 -24.66 15.22 12.06
N ASN A 487 -25.21 14.02 12.07
CA ASN A 487 -25.73 13.35 13.27
C ASN A 487 -25.55 11.83 13.17
N TRP A 488 -24.82 11.25 14.13
CA TRP A 488 -24.61 9.81 14.31
C TRP A 488 -25.89 8.97 14.18
N LYS A 489 -26.96 9.35 14.90
CA LYS A 489 -28.21 8.56 14.93
C LYS A 489 -28.88 8.50 13.57
N SER A 490 -28.79 9.59 12.81
CA SER A 490 -29.37 9.64 11.46
C SER A 490 -28.66 8.67 10.50
N ALA A 491 -27.34 8.50 10.66
CA ALA A 491 -26.53 7.58 9.87
C ALA A 491 -26.85 6.11 10.19
N LEU A 492 -27.13 5.78 11.45
CA LEU A 492 -27.55 4.43 11.84
C LEU A 492 -28.88 4.03 11.16
N THR A 493 -29.83 4.96 11.07
CA THR A 493 -31.17 4.71 10.52
C THR A 493 -31.30 4.85 9.01
N SER A 494 -30.30 5.45 8.33
CA SER A 494 -30.34 5.61 6.88
C SER A 494 -30.33 4.25 6.17
N SER A 495 -30.93 4.17 4.99
CA SER A 495 -30.99 2.94 4.20
C SER A 495 -30.33 3.12 2.83
N GLY A 496 -29.87 2.01 2.23
CA GLY A 496 -29.36 1.97 0.86
C GLY A 496 -27.90 2.39 0.67
N THR A 497 -27.44 3.46 1.33
CA THR A 497 -26.06 3.95 1.17
C THR A 497 -25.07 3.14 2.02
N PRO A 498 -23.89 2.74 1.49
CA PRO A 498 -22.82 2.18 2.31
C PRO A 498 -22.42 3.12 3.45
N LEU A 499 -21.98 2.54 4.56
CA LEU A 499 -21.80 3.29 5.81
C LEU A 499 -20.46 2.96 6.45
N VAL A 500 -19.74 4.00 6.89
CA VAL A 500 -18.53 3.90 7.72
C VAL A 500 -18.82 4.59 9.06
N LEU A 501 -18.73 3.85 10.15
CA LEU A 501 -19.01 4.33 11.51
C LEU A 501 -17.76 4.27 12.37
N ILE A 502 -17.50 5.36 13.10
CA ILE A 502 -16.42 5.44 14.08
C ILE A 502 -17.01 5.69 15.47
N ASP A 503 -16.86 4.71 16.35
CA ASP A 503 -17.11 4.82 17.79
C ASP A 503 -15.88 4.28 18.52
N ALA A 504 -14.87 5.12 18.71
CA ALA A 504 -13.60 4.67 19.26
C ALA A 504 -13.70 4.25 20.73
N GLY A 505 -14.59 4.89 21.51
CA GLY A 505 -14.77 4.60 22.92
C GLY A 505 -15.62 3.36 23.20
N GLY A 506 -16.36 2.86 22.21
CA GLY A 506 -17.31 1.78 22.41
C GLY A 506 -17.65 0.95 21.18
N GLN A 507 -18.80 0.30 21.28
CA GLN A 507 -19.44 -0.44 20.19
C GLN A 507 -20.93 -0.08 20.14
N ASP A 508 -21.28 1.20 20.34
CA ASP A 508 -22.66 1.70 20.26
C ASP A 508 -23.13 1.85 18.80
N PHE A 509 -23.03 0.75 18.06
CA PHE A 509 -23.52 0.62 16.69
C PHE A 509 -25.01 0.21 16.65
N GLY A 510 -25.75 0.46 17.73
CA GLY A 510 -27.14 0.01 17.90
C GLY A 510 -27.31 -1.51 17.80
N ASP A 511 -28.39 -1.93 17.14
CA ASP A 511 -28.71 -3.36 16.92
C ASP A 511 -28.01 -3.95 15.67
N MET A 512 -26.95 -3.32 15.18
CA MET A 512 -26.18 -3.84 14.05
C MET A 512 -25.63 -5.25 14.36
N PRO A 513 -25.69 -6.18 13.39
CA PRO A 513 -25.21 -7.55 13.56
C PRO A 513 -23.68 -7.60 13.47
N LEU A 514 -22.99 -6.97 14.43
CA LEU A 514 -21.53 -6.92 14.48
C LEU A 514 -20.96 -8.36 14.45
N PRO A 515 -20.01 -8.65 13.55
CA PRO A 515 -19.39 -9.97 13.50
C PRO A 515 -18.70 -10.36 14.81
N VAL A 516 -18.08 -9.41 15.51
CA VAL A 516 -17.53 -9.57 16.87
C VAL A 516 -18.08 -8.47 17.78
N LYS A 517 -18.70 -8.88 18.90
CA LYS A 517 -19.25 -7.96 19.90
C LYS A 517 -18.72 -8.28 21.29
N ALA A 518 -18.38 -7.24 22.06
CA ALA A 518 -18.13 -7.37 23.48
C ALA A 518 -19.41 -7.82 24.20
N GLY A 519 -19.33 -8.95 24.92
CA GLY A 519 -20.38 -9.48 25.77
C GLY A 519 -20.23 -9.04 27.22
N GLN A 520 -21.16 -9.46 28.07
CA GLN A 520 -21.10 -9.20 29.51
C GLN A 520 -19.87 -9.87 30.14
N SER A 521 -19.32 -9.25 31.18
CA SER A 521 -18.24 -9.80 32.01
C SER A 521 -16.95 -10.19 31.27
N GLY A 522 -16.68 -9.59 30.10
CA GLY A 522 -15.45 -9.87 29.33
C GLY A 522 -15.55 -11.04 28.34
N ALA A 523 -16.76 -11.51 28.05
CA ALA A 523 -16.99 -12.43 26.95
C ALA A 523 -16.83 -11.72 25.60
N TYR A 524 -16.38 -12.42 24.57
CA TYR A 524 -16.54 -12.02 23.18
C TYR A 524 -17.57 -12.92 22.51
N ARG A 525 -18.49 -12.33 21.77
CA ARG A 525 -19.46 -13.06 20.95
C ARG A 525 -19.03 -12.97 19.50
N ILE A 526 -18.96 -14.11 18.83
CA ILE A 526 -18.63 -14.21 17.41
C ILE A 526 -19.90 -14.63 16.66
N ALA A 527 -20.33 -13.81 15.71
CA ALA A 527 -21.52 -14.08 14.91
C ALA A 527 -21.36 -15.36 14.08
N GLY A 528 -22.47 -16.01 13.75
CA GLY A 528 -22.51 -17.19 12.86
C GLY A 528 -21.91 -18.48 13.43
N THR A 529 -21.13 -18.40 14.51
CA THR A 529 -20.54 -19.58 15.16
C THR A 529 -21.46 -20.09 16.25
N ARG A 530 -21.67 -21.41 16.27
CA ARG A 530 -22.42 -22.08 17.34
C ARG A 530 -21.54 -23.06 18.09
N ASP A 531 -21.80 -23.20 19.39
CA ASP A 531 -21.17 -24.25 20.20
C ASP A 531 -21.74 -25.64 19.86
N THR A 532 -21.23 -26.67 20.53
CA THR A 532 -21.69 -28.06 20.36
C THR A 532 -23.16 -28.27 20.73
N ASP A 533 -23.75 -27.35 21.50
CA ASP A 533 -25.14 -27.39 21.95
C ASP A 533 -26.04 -26.53 21.05
N GLY A 534 -25.50 -25.96 19.96
CA GLY A 534 -26.22 -25.12 19.03
C GLY A 534 -26.55 -23.72 19.56
N LYS A 535 -25.91 -23.27 20.65
CA LYS A 535 -26.03 -21.89 21.18
C LYS A 535 -25.00 -20.98 20.51
N ALA A 536 -25.20 -19.67 20.61
CA ALA A 536 -24.25 -18.69 20.09
C ALA A 536 -22.88 -18.87 20.76
N PHE A 537 -21.84 -19.10 19.96
CA PHE A 537 -20.49 -19.28 20.44
C PHE A 537 -19.96 -17.99 21.06
N SER A 538 -19.41 -18.10 22.27
CA SER A 538 -18.75 -17.01 22.98
C SER A 538 -17.43 -17.48 23.58
N ILE A 539 -16.41 -16.65 23.46
CA ILE A 539 -15.11 -16.86 24.11
C ILE A 539 -15.07 -16.00 25.37
N GLN A 540 -14.97 -16.62 26.53
CA GLN A 540 -14.73 -15.89 27.78
C GLN A 540 -13.23 -15.76 28.00
N LEU A 541 -12.71 -14.52 28.06
CA LEU A 541 -11.34 -14.29 28.52
C LEU A 541 -11.32 -14.01 30.02
N SER A 542 -10.32 -14.54 30.71
CA SER A 542 -10.08 -14.31 32.13
C SER A 542 -8.59 -14.02 32.35
N PRO A 543 -8.22 -12.75 32.61
CA PRO A 543 -9.10 -11.58 32.75
C PRO A 543 -9.73 -11.13 31.43
N ALA A 544 -10.83 -10.36 31.53
CA ALA A 544 -11.41 -9.65 30.41
C ALA A 544 -10.34 -8.77 29.74
N THR A 545 -10.16 -8.89 28.43
CA THR A 545 -9.16 -8.10 27.69
C THR A 545 -9.91 -7.09 26.81
N PRO A 546 -9.57 -5.79 26.83
CA PRO A 546 -10.14 -4.85 25.89
C PRO A 546 -9.56 -5.08 24.48
N PHE A 547 -10.32 -4.72 23.46
CA PHE A 547 -9.88 -4.81 22.07
C PHE A 547 -10.32 -3.59 21.25
N GLY A 548 -9.51 -3.22 20.27
CA GLY A 548 -9.93 -2.40 19.14
C GLY A 548 -10.40 -3.31 18.01
N SER A 549 -11.39 -2.89 17.21
CA SER A 549 -11.85 -3.65 16.05
C SER A 549 -12.23 -2.75 14.89
N MET A 550 -11.84 -3.16 13.69
CA MET A 550 -12.47 -2.72 12.44
C MET A 550 -13.19 -3.92 11.82
N GLN A 551 -14.44 -3.76 11.40
CA GLN A 551 -15.27 -4.87 10.94
C GLN A 551 -16.06 -4.48 9.69
N VAL A 552 -16.14 -5.40 8.72
CA VAL A 552 -16.90 -5.25 7.47
C VAL A 552 -18.02 -6.28 7.46
N PHE A 553 -19.25 -5.82 7.28
CA PHE A 553 -20.41 -6.70 7.22
C PHE A 553 -21.56 -6.08 6.43
N ARG A 554 -22.66 -6.83 6.35
CA ARG A 554 -23.86 -6.44 5.61
C ARG A 554 -25.00 -6.18 6.57
N GLN A 555 -25.72 -5.09 6.33
CA GLN A 555 -26.95 -4.77 7.05
C GLN A 555 -27.99 -4.26 6.05
N SER A 556 -29.18 -4.85 6.02
CA SER A 556 -30.31 -4.34 5.23
C SER A 556 -29.97 -3.99 3.78
N GLY A 557 -29.14 -4.78 3.10
CA GLY A 557 -28.76 -4.53 1.71
C GLY A 557 -27.62 -3.53 1.49
N ARG A 558 -27.06 -2.90 2.53
CA ARG A 558 -25.87 -2.03 2.46
C ARG A 558 -24.63 -2.61 3.13
N SER A 559 -23.47 -2.19 2.66
CA SER A 559 -22.17 -2.56 3.22
C SER A 559 -21.86 -1.62 4.37
N VAL A 560 -21.41 -2.15 5.49
CA VAL A 560 -21.12 -1.39 6.70
C VAL A 560 -19.69 -1.69 7.13
N VAL A 561 -18.91 -0.64 7.33
CA VAL A 561 -17.62 -0.68 8.01
C VAL A 561 -17.79 -0.02 9.37
N THR A 562 -17.37 -0.71 10.42
CA THR A 562 -17.34 -0.15 11.78
C THR A 562 -15.91 -0.12 12.26
N ALA A 563 -15.52 0.96 12.93
CA ALA A 563 -14.23 1.11 13.60
C ALA A 563 -14.51 1.54 15.04
N GLY A 564 -14.10 0.73 16.01
CA GLY A 564 -14.37 1.00 17.41
C GLY A 564 -13.54 0.20 18.38
N SER A 565 -13.92 0.20 19.66
CA SER A 565 -13.23 -0.57 20.69
C SER A 565 -14.17 -1.07 21.79
N SER A 566 -13.71 -2.00 22.62
CA SER A 566 -14.45 -2.42 23.81
C SER A 566 -14.10 -1.56 25.04
N GLY A 567 -14.20 -0.23 24.93
CA GLY A 567 -13.98 0.69 26.05
C GLY A 567 -12.60 1.35 26.13
N ASP A 568 -11.74 1.18 25.12
CA ASP A 568 -10.40 1.77 25.08
C ASP A 568 -10.04 2.24 23.67
N ALA A 569 -10.26 3.53 23.41
CA ALA A 569 -10.01 4.16 22.12
C ALA A 569 -8.55 4.07 21.66
N ALA A 570 -7.59 3.95 22.59
CA ALA A 570 -6.18 3.83 22.24
C ALA A 570 -5.86 2.53 21.48
N LEU A 571 -6.70 1.49 21.62
CA LEU A 571 -6.56 0.26 20.86
C LEU A 571 -6.98 0.43 19.40
N LEU A 572 -8.00 1.25 19.12
CA LEU A 572 -8.33 1.62 17.74
C LEU A 572 -7.24 2.52 17.15
N ASP A 573 -6.75 3.50 17.91
CA ASP A 573 -5.68 4.39 17.47
C ASP A 573 -4.39 3.62 17.15
N SER A 574 -4.04 2.64 17.98
CA SER A 574 -2.90 1.73 17.73
C SER A 574 -3.09 0.89 16.48
N MET A 575 -4.33 0.50 16.16
CA MET A 575 -4.67 -0.26 14.97
C MET A 575 -4.51 0.57 13.70
N LEU A 576 -5.05 1.79 13.72
CA LEU A 576 -4.91 2.73 12.62
C LEU A 576 -3.44 3.15 12.43
N ALA A 577 -2.71 3.39 13.51
CA ALA A 577 -1.27 3.65 13.44
C ALA A 577 -0.48 2.45 12.87
N TRP A 578 -0.89 1.22 13.18
CA TRP A 578 -0.32 0.04 12.54
C TRP A 578 -0.63 0.00 11.04
N LEU A 579 -1.85 0.35 10.60
CA LEU A 579 -2.18 0.44 9.18
C LEU A 579 -1.38 1.54 8.47
N ASP A 580 -1.24 2.71 9.09
CA ASP A 580 -0.55 3.88 8.51
C ASP A 580 0.98 3.76 8.52
N ALA A 581 1.53 2.87 9.34
CA ALA A 581 2.97 2.60 9.38
C ALA A 581 3.49 1.96 8.09
N ASP A 582 2.65 1.20 7.38
CA ASP A 582 2.98 0.55 6.12
C ASP A 582 1.74 0.57 5.21
N PRO A 583 1.74 1.44 4.18
CA PRO A 583 0.61 1.62 3.28
C PRO A 583 0.15 0.35 2.55
N THR A 584 0.99 -0.67 2.44
CA THR A 584 0.62 -1.94 1.79
C THR A 584 -0.34 -2.77 2.65
N ARG A 585 -0.40 -2.53 3.97
CA ARG A 585 -1.24 -3.30 4.91
C ARG A 585 -2.71 -3.21 4.60
N TRP A 586 -3.19 -2.05 4.15
CA TRP A 586 -4.59 -1.87 3.72
C TRP A 586 -4.97 -2.83 2.58
N SER A 587 -4.11 -2.96 1.57
CA SER A 587 -4.35 -3.85 0.44
C SER A 587 -4.32 -5.34 0.81
N GLY A 588 -3.55 -5.68 1.85
CA GLY A 588 -3.42 -7.04 2.39
C GLY A 588 -4.50 -7.44 3.40
N LEU A 589 -5.44 -6.55 3.75
CA LEU A 589 -6.54 -6.90 4.66
C LEU A 589 -7.46 -7.94 4.04
N ASP A 590 -7.75 -9.00 4.80
CA ASP A 590 -8.63 -10.11 4.43
C ASP A 590 -9.55 -10.49 5.60
N GLY A 591 -10.58 -11.30 5.31
CA GLY A 591 -11.62 -11.68 6.28
C GLY A 591 -12.61 -10.54 6.56
N ASP A 592 -13.39 -10.68 7.63
CA ASP A 592 -14.48 -9.76 7.98
C ASP A 592 -14.12 -8.84 9.17
N VAL A 593 -13.16 -9.24 10.02
CA VAL A 593 -12.80 -8.52 11.25
C VAL A 593 -11.30 -8.41 11.41
N MET A 594 -10.83 -7.20 11.67
CA MET A 594 -9.49 -6.89 12.14
C MET A 594 -9.61 -6.52 13.62
N MET A 595 -8.91 -7.25 14.49
CA MET A 595 -9.01 -7.10 15.94
C MET A 595 -7.63 -6.90 16.54
N GLN A 596 -7.49 -5.95 17.45
CA GLN A 596 -6.23 -5.70 18.16
C GLN A 596 -6.43 -5.71 19.67
N THR A 597 -5.50 -6.35 20.36
CA THR A 597 -5.38 -6.34 21.82
C THR A 597 -4.03 -5.75 22.21
N THR A 598 -3.89 -5.33 23.47
CA THR A 598 -2.67 -4.70 23.97
C THR A 598 -1.43 -5.58 23.75
N GLY A 599 -0.36 -4.99 23.22
CA GLY A 599 0.94 -5.65 23.08
C GLY A 599 1.05 -6.70 21.97
N ARG A 600 0.07 -6.76 21.05
CA ARG A 600 0.07 -7.68 19.89
C ARG A 600 -0.24 -6.96 18.59
N ALA A 601 0.25 -7.52 17.48
CA ALA A 601 -0.16 -7.10 16.16
C ALA A 601 -1.65 -7.46 15.92
N PRO A 602 -2.36 -6.72 15.05
CA PRO A 602 -3.75 -7.03 14.71
C PRO A 602 -3.92 -8.44 14.13
N LEU A 603 -5.03 -9.08 14.50
CA LEU A 603 -5.47 -10.38 13.99
C LEU A 603 -6.61 -10.18 12.99
N LEU A 604 -6.55 -10.89 11.86
CA LEU A 604 -7.63 -10.96 10.88
C LEU A 604 -8.47 -12.22 11.12
N LEU A 605 -9.79 -12.08 11.09
CA LEU A 605 -10.76 -13.15 11.31
C LEU A 605 -11.75 -13.18 10.15
N ASP A 606 -11.95 -14.37 9.58
CA ASP A 606 -13.04 -14.64 8.65
C ASP A 606 -14.23 -15.22 9.42
N ILE A 607 -15.41 -14.62 9.28
CA ILE A 607 -16.59 -15.05 10.02
C ILE A 607 -17.43 -15.99 9.15
N PRO A 608 -17.69 -17.24 9.60
CA PRO A 608 -18.58 -18.15 8.89
C PRO A 608 -20.00 -17.57 8.85
N SER A 609 -20.39 -17.01 7.71
CA SER A 609 -21.74 -16.51 7.51
C SER A 609 -22.58 -17.53 6.76
N ALA A 610 -23.79 -17.82 7.28
CA ALA A 610 -24.82 -18.56 6.57
C ALA A 610 -25.31 -17.71 5.38
N GLY A 611 -24.65 -17.85 4.23
CA GLY A 611 -24.91 -17.02 3.04
C GLY A 611 -23.68 -16.68 2.20
N LYS A 612 -22.46 -17.01 2.63
CA LYS A 612 -21.33 -17.11 1.70
C LYS A 612 -21.67 -18.27 0.75
N GLY A 613 -22.08 -17.95 -0.49
CA GLY A 613 -22.21 -18.95 -1.54
C GLY A 613 -20.93 -19.78 -1.55
N LYS A 614 -21.06 -21.11 -1.64
CA LYS A 614 -19.91 -22.02 -1.57
C LYS A 614 -18.87 -21.63 -2.61
N ALA A 615 -17.87 -20.85 -2.22
CA ALA A 615 -16.60 -20.84 -2.92
C ALA A 615 -16.07 -22.26 -2.74
N SER A 616 -16.06 -23.02 -3.84
CA SER A 616 -15.49 -24.35 -3.85
C SER A 616 -13.97 -24.20 -3.79
N SER A 617 -13.45 -23.89 -2.61
CA SER A 617 -12.08 -24.29 -2.32
C SER A 617 -12.06 -25.81 -2.45
N LYS A 618 -11.36 -26.32 -3.46
CA LYS A 618 -10.78 -27.66 -3.38
C LYS A 618 -9.69 -27.61 -2.30
N SER A 619 -10.11 -27.40 -1.06
CA SER A 619 -9.32 -27.74 0.12
C SER A 619 -9.70 -29.16 0.48
N HIS A 620 -8.70 -29.99 0.74
CA HIS A 620 -8.87 -31.36 1.23
C HIS A 620 -10.01 -31.41 2.24
N SER A 621 -10.96 -32.34 2.06
CA SER A 621 -12.06 -32.53 3.00
C SER A 621 -11.47 -32.75 4.39
N LEU A 622 -11.54 -31.72 5.24
CA LEU A 622 -11.01 -31.75 6.58
C LEU A 622 -11.96 -32.60 7.42
N SER A 623 -11.56 -33.87 7.58
CA SER A 623 -12.15 -34.79 8.54
C SER A 623 -12.21 -34.16 9.94
N GLY A 624 -13.23 -34.52 10.72
CA GLY A 624 -13.52 -34.01 12.07
C GLY A 624 -12.39 -34.17 13.10
N SER A 625 -11.27 -34.77 12.73
CA SER A 625 -10.03 -34.83 13.53
C SER A 625 -9.25 -33.50 13.57
N THR A 626 -9.39 -32.62 12.57
CA THR A 626 -8.60 -31.36 12.54
C THR A 626 -9.19 -30.26 13.42
N ILE A 627 -10.50 -30.27 13.64
CA ILE A 627 -11.17 -29.41 14.64
C ILE A 627 -10.68 -29.76 16.06
N ARG A 628 -10.37 -31.04 16.33
CA ARG A 628 -9.74 -31.45 17.60
C ARG A 628 -8.31 -30.92 17.73
N ALA A 629 -7.56 -30.78 16.64
CA ALA A 629 -6.18 -30.26 16.70
C ALA A 629 -6.12 -28.75 17.03
N ILE A 630 -7.08 -27.94 16.54
CA ILE A 630 -7.17 -26.51 16.88
C ILE A 630 -7.58 -26.31 18.35
N VAL A 631 -8.53 -27.12 18.83
CA VAL A 631 -8.95 -27.11 20.25
C VAL A 631 -7.82 -27.57 21.19
N VAL A 632 -7.01 -28.56 20.77
CA VAL A 632 -5.86 -29.04 21.54
C VAL A 632 -4.69 -28.04 21.51
N GLY A 633 -4.47 -27.34 20.40
CA GLY A 633 -3.43 -26.31 20.29
C GLY A 633 -3.67 -25.11 21.22
N VAL A 634 -4.94 -24.66 21.33
CA VAL A 634 -5.33 -23.59 22.26
C VAL A 634 -5.27 -24.07 23.72
N ALA A 635 -5.68 -25.31 24.00
CA ALA A 635 -5.58 -25.89 25.35
C ALA A 635 -4.12 -26.06 25.81
N ALA A 636 -3.21 -26.46 24.93
CA ALA A 636 -1.79 -26.64 25.26
C ALA A 636 -1.12 -25.31 25.64
N ILE A 637 -1.43 -24.22 24.93
CA ILE A 637 -0.90 -22.89 25.24
C ILE A 637 -1.42 -22.39 26.59
N VAL A 638 -2.68 -22.63 26.92
CA VAL A 638 -3.27 -22.26 28.22
C VAL A 638 -2.64 -23.06 29.38
N VAL A 639 -2.36 -24.35 29.18
CA VAL A 639 -1.68 -25.18 30.20
C VAL A 639 -0.25 -24.70 30.44
N VAL A 640 0.50 -24.35 29.38
CA VAL A 640 1.86 -23.82 29.53
C VAL A 640 1.86 -22.48 30.29
N ILE A 641 0.89 -21.59 30.01
CA ILE A 641 0.74 -20.32 30.72
C ILE A 641 0.38 -20.54 32.20
N ALA A 642 -0.51 -21.49 32.49
CA ALA A 642 -0.88 -21.82 33.87
C ALA A 642 0.31 -22.40 34.66
N VAL A 643 1.12 -23.26 34.05
CA VAL A 643 2.32 -23.84 34.68
C VAL A 643 3.40 -22.78 34.92
N LEU A 644 3.62 -21.85 33.97
CA LEU A 644 4.57 -20.76 34.13
C LEU A 644 4.15 -19.77 35.23
N LEU A 645 2.86 -19.44 35.32
CA LEU A 645 2.31 -18.59 36.38
C LEU A 645 2.39 -19.29 37.75
N TRP A 646 2.06 -20.58 37.82
CA TRP A 646 2.17 -21.37 39.05
C TRP A 646 3.63 -21.46 39.54
N TYR A 647 4.57 -21.70 38.62
CA TYR A 647 5.99 -21.73 38.93
C TYR A 647 6.50 -20.38 39.48
N PHE A 648 6.05 -19.26 38.91
CA PHE A 648 6.43 -17.92 39.38
C PHE A 648 5.87 -17.58 40.77
N VAL A 649 4.65 -18.02 41.07
CA VAL A 649 4.00 -17.81 42.38
C VAL A 649 4.68 -18.64 43.48
N ILE A 650 5.06 -19.89 43.18
CA ILE A 650 5.81 -20.73 44.15
C ILE A 650 7.20 -20.15 44.42
N ARG A 651 7.87 -19.61 43.40
CA ARG A 651 9.21 -19.02 43.56
C ARG A 651 9.19 -17.73 44.39
N ARG A 652 8.13 -16.93 44.27
CA ARG A 652 7.90 -15.75 45.13
C ARG A 652 7.59 -16.13 46.57
N ARG A 653 6.87 -17.22 46.82
CA ARG A 653 6.60 -17.70 48.19
C ARG A 653 7.82 -18.26 48.92
N LYS A 654 8.80 -18.80 48.20
CA LYS A 654 10.06 -19.29 48.79
C LYS A 654 11.10 -18.19 49.06
N SER A 655 10.85 -16.95 48.63
CA SER A 655 11.77 -15.82 48.84
C SER A 655 11.30 -14.87 49.94
N GLY A 656 10.31 -15.29 50.75
CA GLY A 656 9.72 -14.50 51.84
C GLY A 656 10.05 -14.97 53.26
N ASP A 657 10.85 -16.04 53.41
CA ASP A 657 11.44 -16.45 54.69
C ASP A 657 12.95 -16.65 54.49
N ALA A 658 13.68 -15.53 54.56
CA ALA A 658 15.12 -15.46 54.86
C ALA A 658 15.43 -14.06 55.40
#